data_AF-A0A3P6Q843-F1
#
_entry.id   AF-A0A3P6Q843-F1
#
_cell.length_a   1.000
_cell.length_b   1.000
_cell.length_c   1.000
_cell.angle_alpha   90.00
_cell.angle_beta   90.00
_cell.angle_gamma   90.00
#
_symmetry.space_group_name_H-M   'P 1'
#
loop_
_entity.id
_entity.type
_entity.pdbx_description
1 polymer ?
#
loop_
_entity_poly.entity_id
_entity_poly.type
_entity_poly.pdbx_seq_one_letter_code
_entity_poly.pdbx_strand_id
1 'polypeptide(L)'
;MFSQFTNAAKGLPRSNTACSAINAIFAVKEIRPWTLRLRTLMQGHILYHPVTPLTQRIVRGANLTALMFERLKNVSNAWVAMADEVLPLIFVNSTLARRLRAFITVTCGLLPNRSAEVTETCRRLEYFLQADRPPPANTTPYLHWSELIEPIKALSAAVDDVLSTCINYDRFFGYANASLMEKTAQNLSAAGLPVMILYFDAAPATSADLSDLNSTLLDIRLRLPFNVVDLTRNFKVLDKYWTPSSRPRVRDSMKYFTSGFIDVQEQLARSYLTLIGGLDGDEDANLYSNLLLPVEMKFVPGPCYQVDPMLPIFASNLPMIVVIIWICTAVFAVRAIVYEKECRLKEFTKVMGMGNLVHWLNWWTVSAVLMGASSLCAALMLKFGGINPNADFFVLLGCLLAYLWAIIPQAFLVSVFYSKANFAAVVSGLFYFIMFIPYALVLIYELDYIQLSALSLFPQVALALAFTRLADLERTGIGAQWNNLWGTELTNESFTLGNCMVMLLVDGILAFVCTLYLEAVLPSTYGVPQKWYFLFSPSFWKNVCRKCCCYARNRTDEDRKVDVGELPSSPPESSSSMSFSSSFWPQHPSAQIYNQFHEPPPDKCSVGVSIRGLTKTYRRGKQTAVNNLWADFYEGQITSFLGHNGAGKTTTMSILTGIYPATSGDAYICGRNIKTEMPAIRTFLGLCPQHNILYDRMTVKEHLYFYGSIKGL
;
A
#
# COMPACT_ATOMS: atom_id res chain seq x y z
N MET A 1 32.69 -10.45 -11.16
CA MET A 1 32.41 -11.07 -12.48
C MET A 1 33.50 -12.08 -12.85
N PHE A 2 34.76 -11.65 -13.03
CA PHE A 2 35.89 -12.57 -13.26
C PHE A 2 36.08 -13.61 -12.13
N SER A 3 35.88 -13.24 -10.86
CA SER A 3 36.04 -14.17 -9.72
C SER A 3 35.02 -15.33 -9.70
N GLN A 4 33.78 -15.08 -10.13
CA GLN A 4 32.74 -16.12 -10.25
C GLN A 4 33.04 -17.03 -11.45
N PHE A 5 33.51 -16.45 -12.56
CA PHE A 5 33.95 -17.20 -13.73
C PHE A 5 35.13 -18.13 -13.40
N THR A 6 36.13 -17.64 -12.66
CA THR A 6 37.30 -18.44 -12.26
C THR A 6 36.96 -19.52 -11.23
N ASN A 7 36.00 -19.29 -10.33
CA ASN A 7 35.59 -20.29 -9.35
C ASN A 7 34.71 -21.39 -9.97
N ALA A 8 33.81 -21.04 -10.90
CA ALA A 8 33.05 -22.01 -11.67
C ALA A 8 33.95 -22.82 -12.63
N ALA A 9 35.00 -22.20 -13.18
CA ALA A 9 35.97 -22.86 -14.07
C ALA A 9 36.78 -23.99 -13.38
N LYS A 10 36.98 -23.92 -12.06
CA LYS A 10 37.71 -24.94 -11.28
C LYS A 10 36.96 -26.28 -11.15
N GLY A 11 35.66 -26.31 -11.43
CA GLY A 11 34.82 -27.51 -11.34
C GLY A 11 34.56 -28.22 -12.67
N LEU A 12 35.16 -27.78 -13.79
CA LEU A 12 34.92 -28.41 -15.09
C LEU A 12 35.65 -29.76 -15.22
N PRO A 13 34.99 -30.81 -15.72
CA PRO A 13 35.65 -32.06 -16.07
C PRO A 13 36.67 -31.80 -17.20
N ARG A 14 37.84 -32.43 -17.13
CA ARG A 14 38.82 -32.43 -18.24
C ARG A 14 38.18 -33.11 -19.45
N SER A 15 37.77 -32.33 -20.45
CA SER A 15 37.13 -32.83 -21.65
C SER A 15 38.16 -33.09 -22.75
N ASN A 16 37.93 -34.12 -23.57
CA ASN A 16 38.86 -34.54 -24.62
C ASN A 16 38.74 -33.70 -25.92
N THR A 17 37.64 -32.95 -26.09
CA THR A 17 37.41 -32.06 -27.25
C THR A 17 37.02 -30.66 -26.78
N ALA A 18 37.26 -29.64 -27.61
CA ALA A 18 36.92 -28.25 -27.30
C ALA A 18 35.39 -28.05 -27.27
N CYS A 19 34.65 -28.75 -28.15
CA CYS A 19 33.19 -28.74 -28.17
C CYS A 19 32.57 -29.27 -26.86
N SER A 20 33.11 -30.36 -26.30
CA SER A 20 32.63 -30.91 -25.04
C SER A 20 32.93 -30.00 -23.83
N ALA A 21 34.05 -29.25 -23.88
CA ALA A 21 34.35 -28.22 -22.88
C ALA A 21 33.29 -27.11 -22.88
N ILE A 22 32.93 -26.61 -24.07
CA ILE A 22 31.92 -25.55 -24.23
C ILE A 22 30.55 -26.04 -23.73
N ASN A 23 30.17 -27.28 -24.03
CA ASN A 23 28.92 -27.86 -23.53
C ASN A 23 28.90 -27.98 -22.00
N ALA A 24 30.04 -28.30 -21.38
CA ALA A 24 30.16 -28.29 -19.92
C ALA A 24 30.00 -26.86 -19.35
N ILE A 25 30.54 -25.83 -20.01
CA ILE A 25 30.33 -24.42 -19.64
C ILE A 25 28.85 -24.04 -19.74
N PHE A 26 28.14 -24.50 -20.77
CA PHE A 26 26.72 -24.26 -20.97
C PHE A 26 25.82 -24.96 -19.95
N ALA A 27 26.29 -26.02 -19.31
CA ALA A 27 25.56 -26.72 -18.25
C ALA A 27 25.59 -25.98 -16.90
N VAL A 28 26.54 -25.06 -16.70
CA VAL A 28 26.69 -24.31 -15.44
C VAL A 28 25.54 -23.31 -15.26
N LYS A 29 24.72 -23.53 -14.23
CA LYS A 29 23.51 -22.71 -13.96
C LYS A 29 23.80 -21.23 -13.73
N GLU A 30 24.92 -20.90 -13.10
CA GLU A 30 25.30 -19.52 -12.73
C GLU A 30 25.69 -18.69 -13.95
N ILE A 31 26.35 -19.32 -14.92
CA ILE A 31 26.83 -18.68 -16.15
C ILE A 31 25.77 -18.74 -17.25
N ARG A 32 24.80 -19.66 -17.14
CA ARG A 32 23.73 -19.87 -18.13
C ARG A 32 23.11 -18.60 -18.70
N PRO A 33 22.75 -17.55 -17.93
CA PRO A 33 22.17 -16.33 -18.51
C PRO A 33 23.09 -15.61 -19.50
N TRP A 34 24.40 -15.72 -19.30
CA TRP A 34 25.42 -15.09 -20.12
C TRP A 34 25.81 -15.93 -21.32
N THR A 35 25.74 -17.26 -21.18
CA THR A 35 26.10 -18.21 -22.24
C THR A 35 24.92 -18.65 -23.09
N LEU A 36 23.67 -18.40 -22.66
CA LEU A 36 22.48 -18.84 -23.38
C LEU A 36 22.42 -18.28 -24.80
N ARG A 37 22.75 -17.00 -25.01
CA ARG A 37 22.75 -16.36 -26.33
C ARG A 37 23.75 -17.02 -27.28
N LEU A 38 24.95 -17.32 -26.76
CA LEU A 38 25.98 -18.03 -27.53
C LEU A 38 25.55 -19.47 -27.83
N ARG A 39 24.93 -20.14 -26.86
CA ARG A 39 24.39 -21.50 -27.04
C ARG A 39 23.27 -21.55 -28.07
N THR A 40 22.35 -20.57 -28.06
CA THR A 40 21.28 -20.46 -29.06
C THR A 40 21.83 -20.15 -30.44
N LEU A 41 22.95 -19.42 -30.54
CA LEU A 41 23.61 -19.15 -31.81
C LEU A 41 24.30 -20.40 -32.38
N MET A 42 25.00 -21.18 -31.54
CA MET A 42 25.76 -22.35 -32.01
C MET A 42 24.91 -23.62 -32.19
N GLN A 43 23.93 -23.87 -31.30
CA GLN A 43 23.15 -25.11 -31.25
C GLN A 43 21.64 -24.88 -31.44
N GLY A 44 21.24 -23.66 -31.82
CA GLY A 44 19.84 -23.27 -32.00
C GLY A 44 19.15 -24.05 -33.11
N HIS A 45 17.95 -24.55 -32.82
CA HIS A 45 17.04 -25.09 -33.81
C HIS A 45 15.85 -24.15 -33.95
N ILE A 46 15.68 -23.57 -35.13
CA ILE A 46 14.60 -22.62 -35.45
C ILE A 46 13.64 -23.32 -36.39
N LEU A 47 12.47 -23.70 -35.88
CA LEU A 47 11.44 -24.39 -36.64
C LEU A 47 10.44 -23.37 -37.15
N TYR A 48 10.01 -23.45 -38.42
CA TYR A 48 9.07 -22.49 -38.98
C TYR A 48 7.93 -23.14 -39.77
N HIS A 49 6.78 -22.46 -39.78
CA HIS A 49 5.57 -22.88 -40.49
C HIS A 49 4.75 -21.65 -40.93
N PRO A 50 4.11 -21.66 -42.12
CA PRO A 50 4.17 -22.67 -43.18
C PRO A 50 5.39 -22.51 -44.11
N VAL A 51 5.68 -23.58 -44.86
CA VAL A 51 6.70 -23.58 -45.92
C VAL A 51 6.07 -23.10 -47.23
N THR A 52 6.34 -21.86 -47.59
CA THR A 52 5.93 -21.22 -48.86
C THR A 52 7.19 -20.70 -49.55
N PRO A 53 7.17 -20.47 -50.88
CA PRO A 53 8.34 -19.92 -51.58
C PRO A 53 8.79 -18.57 -50.98
N LEU A 54 7.83 -17.78 -50.52
CA LEU A 54 8.06 -16.51 -49.83
C LEU A 54 8.73 -16.69 -48.47
N THR A 55 8.22 -17.58 -47.61
CA THR A 55 8.85 -17.82 -46.29
C THR A 55 10.23 -18.46 -46.44
N GLN A 56 10.45 -19.27 -47.48
CA GLN A 56 11.77 -19.82 -47.82
C GLN A 56 12.77 -18.72 -48.22
N ARG A 57 12.37 -17.73 -49.03
CA ARG A 57 13.24 -16.59 -49.37
C ARG A 57 13.61 -15.78 -48.12
N ILE A 58 12.62 -15.48 -47.27
CA ILE A 58 12.86 -14.76 -46.00
C ILE A 58 13.83 -15.54 -45.11
N VAL A 59 13.63 -16.84 -44.96
CA VAL A 59 14.50 -17.69 -44.14
C VAL A 59 15.89 -17.82 -44.73
N ARG A 60 16.02 -17.90 -46.07
CA ARG A 60 17.33 -17.94 -46.76
C ARG A 60 18.12 -16.67 -46.51
N GLY A 61 17.49 -15.49 -46.61
CA GLY A 61 18.13 -14.22 -46.26
C GLY A 61 18.47 -14.12 -44.77
N ALA A 62 17.67 -14.71 -43.88
CA ALA A 62 17.98 -14.77 -42.46
C ALA A 62 19.15 -15.71 -42.13
N ASN A 63 19.50 -16.66 -43.01
CA ASN A 63 20.59 -17.61 -42.79
C ASN A 63 21.99 -17.08 -43.18
N LEU A 64 22.10 -15.84 -43.63
CA LEU A 64 23.37 -15.24 -44.07
C LEU A 64 24.46 -15.23 -42.97
N THR A 65 24.07 -15.03 -41.71
CA THR A 65 25.04 -15.07 -40.59
C THR A 65 25.70 -16.44 -40.41
N ALA A 66 24.98 -17.53 -40.68
CA ALA A 66 25.54 -18.88 -40.62
C ALA A 66 26.54 -19.11 -41.77
N LEU A 67 26.25 -18.58 -42.97
CA LEU A 67 27.14 -18.64 -44.13
C LEU A 67 28.49 -17.92 -43.87
N MET A 68 28.49 -16.85 -43.07
CA MET A 68 29.74 -16.20 -42.65
C MET A 68 30.61 -17.11 -41.79
N PHE A 69 30.01 -17.82 -40.83
CA PHE A 69 30.74 -18.81 -40.02
C PHE A 69 31.19 -20.00 -40.87
N GLU A 70 30.42 -20.38 -41.89
CA GLU A 70 30.81 -21.45 -42.82
C GLU A 70 32.05 -21.04 -43.64
N ARG A 71 32.10 -19.79 -44.13
CA ARG A 71 33.31 -19.24 -44.78
C ARG A 71 34.51 -19.25 -43.82
N LEU A 72 34.29 -18.87 -42.55
CA LEU A 72 35.34 -18.90 -41.52
C LEU A 72 35.83 -20.32 -41.25
N LYS A 73 34.92 -21.31 -41.20
CA LYS A 73 35.26 -22.73 -41.09
C LYS A 73 36.13 -23.19 -42.26
N ASN A 74 35.80 -22.79 -43.49
CA ASN A 74 36.62 -23.14 -44.66
C ASN A 74 38.03 -22.54 -44.58
N VAL A 75 38.17 -21.31 -44.08
CA VAL A 75 39.47 -20.69 -43.83
C VAL A 75 40.24 -21.42 -42.73
N SER A 76 39.57 -21.81 -41.65
CA SER A 76 40.17 -22.59 -40.54
C SER A 76 40.71 -23.94 -41.04
N ASN A 77 39.88 -24.70 -41.76
CA ASN A 77 40.26 -25.98 -42.34
C ASN A 77 41.48 -25.84 -43.26
N ALA A 78 41.48 -24.80 -44.12
CA ALA A 78 42.58 -24.51 -45.03
C ALA A 78 43.86 -24.13 -44.26
N TRP A 79 43.75 -23.35 -43.19
CA TRP A 79 44.88 -23.00 -42.33
C TRP A 79 45.49 -24.23 -41.67
N VAL A 80 44.67 -25.11 -41.07
CA VAL A 80 45.15 -26.33 -40.40
C VAL A 80 45.87 -27.25 -41.39
N ALA A 81 45.35 -27.37 -42.63
CA ALA A 81 46.00 -28.17 -43.68
C ALA A 81 47.33 -27.59 -44.16
N MET A 82 47.49 -26.27 -44.19
CA MET A 82 48.68 -25.59 -44.72
C MET A 82 49.71 -25.18 -43.66
N ALA A 83 49.35 -25.18 -42.37
CA ALA A 83 50.17 -24.59 -41.31
C ALA A 83 51.58 -25.21 -41.21
N ASP A 84 51.68 -26.53 -41.38
CA ASP A 84 52.95 -27.26 -41.28
C ASP A 84 53.92 -26.95 -42.43
N GLU A 85 53.40 -26.61 -43.61
CA GLU A 85 54.20 -26.30 -44.79
C GLU A 85 54.55 -24.80 -44.88
N VAL A 86 53.59 -23.93 -44.55
CA VAL A 86 53.70 -22.48 -44.75
C VAL A 86 54.59 -21.82 -43.68
N LEU A 87 54.48 -22.21 -42.41
CA LEU A 87 55.24 -21.60 -41.31
C LEU A 87 56.77 -21.71 -41.47
N PRO A 88 57.36 -22.89 -41.71
CA PRO A 88 58.80 -23.00 -41.93
C PRO A 88 59.24 -22.32 -43.24
N LEU A 89 58.38 -22.30 -44.25
CA LEU A 89 58.67 -21.65 -45.54
C LEU A 89 58.72 -20.13 -45.41
N ILE A 90 57.85 -19.51 -44.60
CA ILE A 90 57.86 -18.07 -44.30
C ILE A 90 59.08 -17.70 -43.48
N PHE A 91 59.34 -18.37 -42.35
CA PHE A 91 60.37 -17.93 -41.41
C PHE A 91 61.78 -18.36 -41.82
N VAL A 92 61.96 -19.57 -42.37
CA VAL A 92 63.30 -20.12 -42.64
C VAL A 92 63.70 -19.97 -44.11
N ASN A 93 62.82 -20.35 -45.03
CA ASN A 93 63.19 -20.52 -46.44
C ASN A 93 62.92 -19.30 -47.33
N SER A 94 62.08 -18.35 -46.89
CA SER A 94 61.71 -17.19 -47.71
C SER A 94 62.86 -16.22 -47.94
N THR A 95 62.96 -15.69 -49.16
CA THR A 95 63.95 -14.66 -49.54
C THR A 95 63.72 -13.36 -48.78
N LEU A 96 62.46 -13.05 -48.44
CA LEU A 96 62.07 -11.88 -47.66
C LEU A 96 62.54 -12.02 -46.21
N ALA A 97 62.30 -13.15 -45.53
CA ALA A 97 62.76 -13.36 -44.16
C ALA A 97 64.29 -13.31 -44.05
N ARG A 98 65.01 -13.83 -45.06
CA ARG A 98 66.48 -13.72 -45.12
C ARG A 98 66.96 -12.28 -45.23
N ARG A 99 66.31 -11.47 -46.09
CA ARG A 99 66.59 -10.02 -46.19
C ARG A 99 66.21 -9.27 -44.92
N LEU A 100 65.11 -9.65 -44.27
CA LEU A 100 64.63 -9.03 -43.03
C LEU A 100 65.60 -9.32 -41.86
N ARG A 101 66.09 -10.56 -41.74
CA ARG A 101 67.15 -10.95 -40.81
C ARG A 101 68.42 -10.13 -41.02
N ALA A 102 68.87 -10.01 -42.27
CA ALA A 102 70.04 -9.21 -42.63
C ALA A 102 69.82 -7.71 -42.36
N PHE A 103 68.64 -7.19 -42.66
CA PHE A 103 68.30 -5.79 -42.43
C PHE A 103 68.24 -5.46 -40.93
N ILE A 104 67.65 -6.32 -40.11
CA ILE A 104 67.56 -6.12 -38.66
C ILE A 104 68.93 -6.23 -38.00
N THR A 105 69.76 -7.21 -38.36
CA THR A 105 71.12 -7.30 -37.83
C THR A 105 71.97 -6.08 -38.20
N VAL A 106 71.85 -5.58 -39.43
CA VAL A 106 72.55 -4.37 -39.89
C VAL A 106 72.02 -3.10 -39.22
N THR A 107 70.72 -2.90 -39.15
CA THR A 107 70.11 -1.69 -38.55
C THR A 107 70.18 -1.66 -37.03
N CYS A 108 70.03 -2.79 -36.35
CA CYS A 108 70.22 -2.88 -34.91
C CYS A 108 71.71 -2.76 -34.50
N GLY A 109 72.66 -3.08 -35.39
CA GLY A 109 74.10 -2.94 -35.16
C GLY A 109 74.72 -1.58 -35.54
N LEU A 110 74.17 -0.86 -36.52
CA LEU A 110 74.79 0.37 -37.07
C LEU A 110 74.26 1.70 -36.52
N LEU A 111 73.16 1.72 -35.75
CA LEU A 111 72.62 2.96 -35.17
C LEU A 111 73.44 3.37 -33.92
N PRO A 112 74.32 4.40 -33.99
CA PRO A 112 75.06 4.87 -32.82
C PRO A 112 74.13 5.80 -32.02
N ASN A 113 74.07 5.62 -30.69
CA ASN A 113 73.35 6.47 -29.74
C ASN A 113 71.83 6.21 -29.60
N ARG A 114 71.46 5.02 -29.12
CA ARG A 114 70.07 4.56 -28.98
C ARG A 114 69.59 4.57 -27.52
N SER A 115 68.31 4.86 -27.29
CA SER A 115 67.68 4.70 -25.97
C SER A 115 67.72 3.23 -25.51
N ALA A 116 67.75 3.01 -24.19
CA ALA A 116 67.82 1.65 -23.62
C ALA A 116 66.67 0.75 -24.09
N GLU A 117 65.48 1.33 -24.29
CA GLU A 117 64.27 0.64 -24.72
C GLU A 117 64.37 0.10 -26.15
N VAL A 118 64.87 0.91 -27.10
CA VAL A 118 64.99 0.47 -28.50
C VAL A 118 66.10 -0.59 -28.64
N THR A 119 67.14 -0.52 -27.79
CA THR A 119 68.22 -1.51 -27.75
C THR A 119 67.69 -2.87 -27.29
N GLU A 120 66.82 -2.87 -26.28
CA GLU A 120 66.15 -4.06 -25.80
C GLU A 120 65.19 -4.65 -26.83
N THR A 121 64.40 -3.82 -27.53
CA THR A 121 63.52 -4.31 -28.59
C THR A 121 64.28 -4.92 -29.77
N CYS A 122 65.45 -4.38 -30.10
CA CYS A 122 66.28 -4.93 -31.16
C CYS A 122 66.88 -6.29 -30.79
N ARG A 123 67.35 -6.46 -29.54
CA ARG A 123 67.80 -7.77 -29.04
C ARG A 123 66.68 -8.81 -29.08
N ARG A 124 65.46 -8.43 -28.70
CA ARG A 124 64.28 -9.30 -28.78
C ARG A 124 63.94 -9.71 -30.21
N LEU A 125 63.93 -8.76 -31.15
CA LEU A 125 63.62 -9.02 -32.55
C LEU A 125 64.70 -9.87 -33.23
N GLU A 126 65.97 -9.58 -32.94
CA GLU A 126 67.11 -10.35 -33.45
C GLU A 126 67.05 -11.80 -32.95
N TYR A 127 66.80 -12.02 -31.65
CA TYR A 127 66.62 -13.35 -31.09
C TYR A 127 65.38 -14.06 -31.65
N PHE A 128 64.24 -13.35 -31.79
CA PHE A 128 63.00 -13.92 -32.31
C PHE A 128 63.09 -14.38 -33.76
N LEU A 129 63.93 -13.74 -34.59
CA LEU A 129 64.01 -14.04 -36.02
C LEU A 129 65.15 -14.99 -36.40
N GLN A 130 65.94 -15.50 -35.46
CA GLN A 130 67.02 -16.45 -35.76
C GLN A 130 66.50 -17.71 -36.49
N ALA A 131 67.34 -18.28 -37.36
CA ALA A 131 66.98 -19.43 -38.18
C ALA A 131 66.93 -20.72 -37.38
N ASP A 132 67.95 -20.93 -36.54
CA ASP A 132 68.10 -22.09 -35.70
C ASP A 132 67.89 -21.70 -34.23
N ARG A 133 67.25 -22.57 -33.46
CA ARG A 133 67.06 -22.36 -32.03
C ARG A 133 68.41 -22.54 -31.31
N PRO A 134 68.98 -21.52 -30.65
CA PRO A 134 70.17 -21.71 -29.83
C PRO A 134 69.85 -22.61 -28.62
N PRO A 135 70.84 -23.36 -28.09
CA PRO A 135 70.64 -24.18 -26.90
C PRO A 135 70.17 -23.30 -25.72
N PRO A 136 69.28 -23.81 -24.84
CA PRO A 136 68.74 -23.01 -23.74
C PRO A 136 69.86 -22.63 -22.78
N ALA A 137 70.37 -21.40 -22.91
CA ALA A 137 71.16 -20.79 -21.86
C ALA A 137 70.18 -20.32 -20.78
N ASN A 138 70.46 -20.63 -19.50
CA ASN A 138 69.65 -20.23 -18.33
C ASN A 138 69.51 -18.69 -18.13
N THR A 139 69.89 -17.87 -19.11
CA THR A 139 70.13 -16.43 -18.99
C THR A 139 69.44 -15.54 -20.02
N THR A 140 68.69 -16.07 -21.01
CA THR A 140 67.95 -15.20 -21.95
C THR A 140 66.42 -15.31 -21.77
N PRO A 141 65.71 -14.23 -21.38
CA PRO A 141 64.26 -14.22 -21.18
C PRO A 141 63.47 -14.04 -22.49
N TYR A 142 64.05 -14.38 -23.64
CA TYR A 142 63.51 -14.04 -24.96
C TYR A 142 62.81 -15.25 -25.60
N LEU A 143 61.65 -14.98 -26.21
CA LEU A 143 60.81 -15.97 -26.88
C LEU A 143 61.30 -16.19 -28.32
N HIS A 144 61.43 -17.44 -28.75
CA HIS A 144 61.75 -17.79 -30.13
C HIS A 144 60.48 -18.11 -30.94
N TRP A 145 60.47 -17.81 -32.24
CA TRP A 145 59.30 -18.05 -33.11
C TRP A 145 58.85 -19.53 -33.13
N SER A 146 59.78 -20.48 -33.02
CA SER A 146 59.45 -21.92 -32.99
C SER A 146 58.66 -22.33 -31.75
N GLU A 147 58.83 -21.62 -30.63
CA GLU A 147 58.10 -21.89 -29.38
C GLU A 147 56.64 -21.44 -29.46
N LEU A 148 56.31 -20.54 -30.38
CA LEU A 148 54.95 -20.11 -30.67
C LEU A 148 54.18 -21.06 -31.60
N ILE A 149 54.88 -21.94 -32.33
CA ILE A 149 54.24 -22.81 -33.31
C ILE A 149 53.29 -23.79 -32.62
N GLU A 150 53.76 -24.50 -31.59
CA GLU A 150 52.96 -25.46 -30.83
C GLU A 150 51.70 -24.85 -30.21
N PRO A 151 51.75 -23.71 -29.48
CA PRO A 151 50.54 -23.09 -28.94
C PRO A 151 49.62 -22.53 -30.03
N ILE A 152 50.16 -21.99 -31.15
CA ILE A 152 49.34 -21.53 -32.28
C ILE A 152 48.62 -22.72 -32.93
N LYS A 153 49.30 -23.85 -33.13
CA LYS A 153 48.73 -25.08 -33.67
C LYS A 153 47.64 -25.65 -32.75
N ALA A 154 47.91 -25.71 -31.46
CA ALA A 154 46.95 -26.16 -30.47
C ALA A 154 45.70 -25.25 -30.45
N LEU A 155 45.89 -23.93 -30.55
CA LEU A 155 44.79 -22.96 -30.63
C LEU A 155 44.01 -23.11 -31.94
N SER A 156 44.68 -23.20 -33.09
CA SER A 156 44.01 -23.34 -34.38
C SER A 156 43.25 -24.66 -34.47
N ALA A 157 43.80 -25.76 -33.97
CA ALA A 157 43.11 -27.05 -33.89
C ALA A 157 41.88 -26.99 -32.96
N ALA A 158 41.97 -26.27 -31.84
CA ALA A 158 40.83 -26.07 -30.95
C ALA A 158 39.73 -25.19 -31.59
N VAL A 159 40.10 -24.14 -32.32
CA VAL A 159 39.16 -23.29 -33.06
C VAL A 159 38.49 -24.10 -34.17
N ASP A 160 39.25 -24.91 -34.88
CA ASP A 160 38.76 -25.79 -35.94
C ASP A 160 37.77 -26.83 -35.42
N ASP A 161 38.08 -27.49 -34.28
CA ASP A 161 37.17 -28.41 -33.59
C ASP A 161 35.85 -27.73 -33.22
N VAL A 162 35.89 -26.49 -32.74
CA VAL A 162 34.67 -25.73 -32.40
C VAL A 162 33.85 -25.39 -33.65
N LEU A 163 34.48 -24.87 -34.70
CA LEU A 163 33.79 -24.48 -35.94
C LEU A 163 33.24 -25.70 -36.69
N SER A 164 33.94 -26.83 -36.66
CA SER A 164 33.55 -28.02 -37.41
C SER A 164 32.50 -28.87 -36.69
N THR A 165 32.60 -29.02 -35.35
CA THR A 165 31.75 -29.97 -34.59
C THR A 165 30.71 -29.31 -33.68
N CYS A 166 30.90 -28.07 -33.22
CA CYS A 166 30.04 -27.45 -32.20
C CYS A 166 28.90 -26.60 -32.79
N ILE A 167 29.11 -26.02 -33.97
CA ILE A 167 28.18 -25.10 -34.62
C ILE A 167 27.32 -25.85 -35.63
N ASN A 168 26.00 -25.73 -35.49
CA ASN A 168 25.06 -26.14 -36.53
C ASN A 168 24.79 -24.98 -37.50
N TYR A 169 25.21 -25.15 -38.76
CA TYR A 169 25.05 -24.14 -39.81
C TYR A 169 23.61 -24.13 -40.37
N ASP A 170 22.97 -25.29 -40.45
CA ASP A 170 21.59 -25.44 -40.90
C ASP A 170 20.63 -25.39 -39.71
N ARG A 171 20.33 -24.16 -39.28
CA ARG A 171 19.51 -23.90 -38.09
C ARG A 171 18.01 -23.77 -38.35
N PHE A 172 17.59 -23.53 -39.60
CA PHE A 172 16.18 -23.32 -39.94
C PHE A 172 15.54 -24.56 -40.55
N PHE A 173 14.47 -25.06 -39.93
CA PHE A 173 13.74 -26.25 -40.38
C PHE A 173 12.27 -25.91 -40.69
N GLY A 174 11.87 -26.11 -41.94
CA GLY A 174 10.52 -25.81 -42.40
C GLY A 174 9.57 -27.00 -42.23
N TYR A 175 8.36 -26.75 -41.74
CA TYR A 175 7.30 -27.75 -41.61
C TYR A 175 6.00 -27.33 -42.29
N ALA A 176 5.42 -28.25 -43.09
CA ALA A 176 4.12 -28.05 -43.71
C ALA A 176 2.97 -28.10 -42.70
N ASN A 177 3.09 -28.90 -41.62
CA ASN A 177 2.06 -29.07 -40.60
C ASN A 177 2.53 -28.49 -39.25
N ALA A 178 1.73 -27.60 -38.65
CA ALA A 178 2.03 -26.99 -37.35
C ALA A 178 2.11 -28.00 -36.20
N SER A 179 1.24 -29.01 -36.17
CA SER A 179 1.22 -30.02 -35.10
C SER A 179 2.49 -30.89 -35.06
N LEU A 180 3.03 -31.22 -36.23
CA LEU A 180 4.29 -31.95 -36.36
C LEU A 180 5.47 -31.11 -35.89
N MET A 181 5.46 -29.82 -36.23
CA MET A 181 6.45 -28.85 -35.76
C MET A 181 6.43 -28.72 -34.23
N GLU A 182 5.24 -28.63 -33.61
CA GLU A 182 5.13 -28.55 -32.15
C GLU A 182 5.60 -29.84 -31.46
N LYS A 183 5.26 -31.02 -32.01
CA LYS A 183 5.72 -32.30 -31.46
C LYS A 183 7.24 -32.47 -31.56
N THR A 184 7.84 -32.05 -32.67
CA THR A 184 9.30 -32.08 -32.85
C THR A 184 9.99 -31.07 -31.93
N ALA A 185 9.42 -29.87 -31.77
CA ALA A 185 9.89 -28.87 -30.82
C ALA A 185 9.91 -29.41 -29.37
N GLN A 186 8.85 -30.10 -28.95
CA GLN A 186 8.76 -30.71 -27.63
C GLN A 186 9.85 -31.77 -27.42
N ASN A 187 10.11 -32.62 -28.42
CA ASN A 187 11.14 -33.65 -28.35
C ASN A 187 12.55 -33.03 -28.23
N LEU A 188 12.85 -32.02 -29.06
CA LEU A 188 14.13 -31.30 -29.01
C LEU A 188 14.32 -30.52 -27.71
N SER A 189 13.24 -29.92 -27.18
CA SER A 189 13.26 -29.27 -25.88
C SER A 189 13.47 -30.28 -24.73
N ALA A 190 12.91 -31.50 -24.84
CA ALA A 190 13.12 -32.56 -23.86
C ALA A 190 14.57 -33.08 -23.88
N ALA A 191 15.22 -33.06 -25.04
CA ALA A 191 16.66 -33.32 -25.19
C ALA A 191 17.55 -32.17 -24.67
N GLY A 192 16.97 -31.05 -24.21
CA GLY A 192 17.70 -29.92 -23.65
C GLY A 192 18.37 -29.02 -24.69
N LEU A 193 17.99 -29.12 -25.95
CA LEU A 193 18.47 -28.25 -27.03
C LEU A 193 17.67 -26.92 -27.05
N PRO A 194 18.31 -25.79 -27.40
CA PRO A 194 17.60 -24.53 -27.57
C PRO A 194 16.75 -24.57 -28.85
N VAL A 195 15.43 -24.45 -28.67
CA VAL A 195 14.45 -24.48 -29.77
C VAL A 195 13.67 -23.17 -29.82
N MET A 196 13.45 -22.66 -31.02
CA MET A 196 12.59 -21.52 -31.31
C MET A 196 11.57 -21.92 -32.38
N ILE A 197 10.32 -21.47 -32.23
CA ILE A 197 9.25 -21.74 -33.19
C ILE A 197 8.83 -20.41 -33.84
N LEU A 198 8.67 -20.41 -35.15
CA LEU A 198 8.22 -19.27 -35.96
C LEU A 198 6.90 -19.64 -36.67
N TYR A 199 5.87 -18.81 -36.48
CA TYR A 199 4.65 -18.88 -37.28
C TYR A 199 4.58 -17.66 -38.19
N PHE A 200 4.34 -17.88 -39.48
CA PHE A 200 4.00 -16.84 -40.44
C PHE A 200 2.48 -16.91 -40.69
N ASP A 201 1.70 -16.12 -39.96
CA ASP A 201 0.23 -16.25 -39.93
C ASP A 201 -0.46 -15.67 -41.17
N ALA A 202 0.16 -14.68 -41.80
CA ALA A 202 -0.39 -13.97 -42.96
C ALA A 202 0.31 -14.29 -44.28
N ALA A 203 1.15 -15.34 -44.33
CA ALA A 203 1.90 -15.67 -45.55
C ALA A 203 0.98 -16.34 -46.60
N PRO A 204 0.90 -15.81 -47.84
CA PRO A 204 0.10 -16.42 -48.90
C PRO A 204 0.63 -17.81 -49.27
N ALA A 205 -0.29 -18.75 -49.51
CA ALA A 205 0.06 -20.16 -49.74
C ALA A 205 0.64 -20.42 -51.15
N THR A 206 0.39 -19.54 -52.12
CA THR A 206 0.54 -19.87 -53.55
C THR A 206 1.30 -18.86 -54.42
N SER A 207 1.53 -17.60 -54.02
CA SER A 207 2.23 -16.62 -54.86
C SER A 207 3.71 -16.44 -54.46
N ALA A 208 4.58 -16.46 -55.47
CA ALA A 208 6.02 -16.13 -55.37
C ALA A 208 6.29 -14.63 -55.66
N ASP A 209 5.24 -13.87 -55.98
CA ASP A 209 5.32 -12.50 -56.46
C ASP A 209 5.27 -11.47 -55.32
N LEU A 210 6.24 -10.55 -55.33
CA LEU A 210 6.39 -9.45 -54.37
C LEU A 210 5.23 -8.43 -54.41
N SER A 211 4.37 -8.45 -55.43
CA SER A 211 3.26 -7.50 -55.56
C SER A 211 2.18 -7.66 -54.49
N ASP A 212 2.02 -8.88 -53.95
CA ASP A 212 1.06 -9.18 -52.89
C ASP A 212 1.58 -8.81 -51.48
N LEU A 213 2.89 -8.61 -51.35
CA LEU A 213 3.56 -8.20 -50.10
C LEU A 213 3.36 -6.72 -49.78
N ASN A 214 3.23 -5.87 -50.80
CA ASN A 214 2.98 -4.43 -50.59
C ASN A 214 1.58 -4.14 -50.03
N SER A 215 0.64 -5.10 -50.12
CA SER A 215 -0.73 -4.97 -49.64
C SER A 215 -1.02 -5.75 -48.34
N THR A 216 -0.09 -6.60 -47.87
CA THR A 216 -0.28 -7.46 -46.69
C THR A 216 0.80 -7.23 -45.63
N LEU A 217 0.38 -6.81 -44.43
CA LEU A 217 1.25 -6.76 -43.26
C LEU A 217 1.58 -8.20 -42.84
N LEU A 218 2.86 -8.60 -42.96
CA LEU A 218 3.30 -9.91 -42.52
C LEU A 218 3.34 -9.97 -40.98
N ASP A 219 2.45 -10.76 -40.39
CA ASP A 219 2.48 -11.06 -38.95
C ASP A 219 3.34 -12.31 -38.68
N ILE A 220 4.36 -12.14 -37.83
CA ILE A 220 5.30 -13.20 -37.45
C ILE A 220 5.19 -13.40 -35.94
N ARG A 221 4.77 -14.60 -35.53
CA ARG A 221 4.75 -14.99 -34.11
C ARG A 221 5.93 -15.88 -33.77
N LEU A 222 6.82 -15.36 -32.92
CA LEU A 222 7.92 -16.12 -32.34
C LEU A 222 7.49 -16.74 -31.01
N ARG A 223 7.65 -18.06 -30.86
CA ARG A 223 7.40 -18.79 -29.60
C ARG A 223 8.67 -19.42 -29.07
N LEU A 224 8.94 -19.16 -27.80
CA LEU A 224 10.05 -19.73 -27.03
C LEU A 224 9.52 -20.34 -25.72
N PRO A 225 10.29 -21.25 -25.09
CA PRO A 225 9.99 -21.74 -23.74
C PRO A 225 9.84 -20.64 -22.68
N PHE A 226 8.92 -20.83 -21.74
CA PHE A 226 8.58 -19.84 -20.68
C PHE A 226 9.72 -19.50 -19.72
N ASN A 227 10.74 -20.35 -19.63
CA ASN A 227 11.91 -20.13 -18.79
C ASN A 227 12.95 -19.20 -19.46
N VAL A 228 12.82 -18.99 -20.77
CA VAL A 228 13.77 -18.23 -21.60
C VAL A 228 13.20 -16.85 -21.96
N VAL A 229 11.89 -16.70 -22.11
CA VAL A 229 11.19 -15.44 -22.42
C VAL A 229 9.98 -15.25 -21.51
N ASP A 230 9.62 -14.00 -21.23
CA ASP A 230 8.45 -13.66 -20.41
C ASP A 230 7.11 -13.99 -21.11
N LEU A 231 6.12 -14.36 -20.30
CA LEU A 231 4.78 -14.74 -20.76
C LEU A 231 3.98 -13.49 -21.17
N THR A 232 3.46 -13.48 -22.40
CA THR A 232 2.64 -12.38 -22.94
C THR A 232 1.14 -12.55 -22.72
N ARG A 233 0.68 -13.64 -22.08
CA ARG A 233 -0.75 -14.02 -21.94
C ARG A 233 -1.63 -12.96 -21.27
N ASN A 234 -1.09 -12.23 -20.29
CA ASN A 234 -1.86 -11.25 -19.53
C ASN A 234 -1.75 -9.81 -20.07
N PHE A 235 -1.11 -9.61 -21.24
CA PHE A 235 -0.82 -8.30 -21.87
C PHE A 235 -0.10 -7.24 -21.01
N LYS A 236 0.11 -7.50 -19.72
CA LYS A 236 0.79 -6.64 -18.76
C LYS A 236 2.25 -7.11 -18.63
N VAL A 237 3.14 -6.45 -19.38
CA VAL A 237 4.61 -6.65 -19.33
C VAL A 237 5.25 -5.81 -18.19
N LEU A 238 4.41 -5.12 -17.42
CA LEU A 238 4.83 -4.31 -16.28
C LEU A 238 5.08 -5.18 -15.05
N ASP A 239 5.96 -4.72 -14.18
CA ASP A 239 6.15 -5.36 -12.88
C ASP A 239 4.84 -5.31 -12.08
N LYS A 240 4.65 -6.31 -11.21
CA LYS A 240 3.49 -6.36 -10.30
C LYS A 240 3.39 -5.12 -9.41
N TYR A 241 4.53 -4.53 -9.08
CA TYR A 241 4.65 -3.29 -8.33
C TYR A 241 5.56 -2.35 -9.10
N TRP A 242 5.19 -1.08 -9.17
CA TRP A 242 6.05 -0.07 -9.75
C TRP A 242 7.28 0.12 -8.86
N THR A 243 8.47 0.13 -9.47
CA THR A 243 9.71 0.49 -8.79
C THR A 243 10.47 1.50 -9.63
N PRO A 244 11.04 2.56 -9.02
CA PRO A 244 11.82 3.56 -9.75
C PRO A 244 13.20 3.03 -10.17
N SER A 245 13.61 1.86 -9.66
CA SER A 245 14.87 1.23 -10.02
C SER A 245 14.87 0.80 -11.48
N SER A 246 15.99 1.05 -12.18
CA SER A 246 16.29 0.33 -13.41
C SER A 246 16.31 -1.18 -13.16
N ARG A 247 16.07 -1.99 -14.20
CA ARG A 247 16.12 -3.45 -14.16
C ARG A 247 17.52 -3.93 -14.61
N PRO A 248 18.50 -4.15 -13.71
CA PRO A 248 19.89 -4.36 -14.12
C PRO A 248 20.27 -5.84 -14.21
N ARG A 249 19.37 -6.75 -13.79
CA ARG A 249 19.68 -8.17 -13.63
C ARG A 249 19.57 -8.89 -14.97
N VAL A 250 20.70 -9.33 -15.50
CA VAL A 250 20.75 -10.02 -16.80
C VAL A 250 19.83 -11.25 -16.86
N ARG A 251 19.83 -12.07 -15.80
CA ARG A 251 19.00 -13.29 -15.72
C ARG A 251 17.50 -13.05 -15.83
N ASP A 252 17.01 -12.03 -15.13
CA ASP A 252 15.58 -11.84 -14.93
C ASP A 252 15.04 -10.76 -15.88
N SER A 253 15.83 -9.75 -16.18
CA SER A 253 15.42 -8.53 -16.91
C SER A 253 15.83 -8.51 -18.37
N MET A 254 16.91 -9.21 -18.74
CA MET A 254 17.44 -9.20 -20.12
C MET A 254 17.10 -10.49 -20.89
N LYS A 255 16.01 -11.16 -20.53
CA LYS A 255 15.61 -12.45 -21.11
C LYS A 255 15.56 -12.44 -22.64
N TYR A 256 14.91 -11.44 -23.25
CA TYR A 256 14.85 -11.27 -24.71
C TYR A 256 16.23 -11.12 -25.38
N PHE A 257 17.20 -10.52 -24.70
CA PHE A 257 18.57 -10.39 -25.20
C PHE A 257 19.35 -11.70 -25.01
N THR A 258 19.29 -12.29 -23.81
CA THR A 258 20.02 -13.53 -23.48
C THR A 258 19.50 -14.77 -24.20
N SER A 259 18.25 -14.74 -24.67
CA SER A 259 17.59 -15.85 -25.37
C SER A 259 17.90 -15.94 -26.86
N GLY A 260 18.54 -14.90 -27.44
CA GLY A 260 18.69 -14.79 -28.89
C GLY A 260 17.41 -14.40 -29.63
N PHE A 261 16.33 -14.04 -28.92
CA PHE A 261 15.08 -13.58 -29.54
C PHE A 261 15.31 -12.36 -30.44
N ILE A 262 16.03 -11.35 -29.92
CA ILE A 262 16.34 -10.12 -30.66
C ILE A 262 17.19 -10.41 -31.90
N ASP A 263 18.09 -11.39 -31.82
CA ASP A 263 18.96 -11.76 -32.94
C ASP A 263 18.15 -12.35 -34.10
N VAL A 264 17.21 -13.25 -33.80
CA VAL A 264 16.32 -13.83 -34.83
C VAL A 264 15.33 -12.80 -35.35
N GLN A 265 14.79 -11.94 -34.47
CA GLN A 265 13.92 -10.84 -34.88
C GLN A 265 14.60 -9.92 -35.88
N GLU A 266 15.83 -9.49 -35.60
CA GLU A 266 16.60 -8.62 -36.47
C GLU A 266 16.96 -9.31 -37.80
N GLN A 267 17.36 -10.59 -37.78
CA GLN A 267 17.69 -11.34 -39.00
C GLN A 267 16.48 -11.51 -39.93
N LEU A 268 15.31 -11.82 -39.36
CA LEU A 268 14.05 -11.93 -40.12
C LEU A 268 13.61 -10.56 -40.64
N ALA A 269 13.67 -9.52 -39.81
CA ALA A 269 13.29 -8.16 -40.20
C ALA A 269 14.18 -7.63 -41.32
N ARG A 270 15.51 -7.80 -41.22
CA ARG A 270 16.43 -7.41 -42.29
C ARG A 270 16.16 -8.16 -43.58
N SER A 271 16.01 -9.48 -43.52
CA SER A 271 15.71 -10.30 -44.69
C SER A 271 14.40 -9.87 -45.37
N TYR A 272 13.37 -9.58 -44.58
CA TYR A 272 12.10 -9.07 -45.09
C TYR A 272 12.24 -7.67 -45.73
N LEU A 273 12.99 -6.76 -45.10
CA LEU A 273 13.23 -5.42 -45.63
C LEU A 273 14.08 -5.43 -46.91
N THR A 274 15.08 -6.33 -47.03
CA THR A 274 15.88 -6.48 -48.25
C THR A 274 15.03 -7.00 -49.40
N LEU A 275 14.09 -7.92 -49.10
CA LEU A 275 13.12 -8.41 -50.08
C LEU A 275 12.21 -7.28 -50.58
N ILE A 276 11.57 -6.53 -49.69
CA ILE A 276 10.69 -5.40 -50.07
C ILE A 276 11.48 -4.31 -50.80
N GLY A 277 12.72 -4.05 -50.39
CA GLY A 277 13.58 -3.06 -51.01
C GLY A 277 13.99 -3.39 -52.44
N GLY A 278 13.69 -4.59 -52.95
CA GLY A 278 14.06 -5.02 -54.31
C GLY A 278 15.57 -5.20 -54.51
N LEU A 279 16.32 -5.39 -53.42
CA LEU A 279 17.79 -5.46 -53.40
C LEU A 279 18.32 -6.90 -53.55
N ASP A 280 17.44 -7.84 -53.88
CA ASP A 280 17.69 -9.29 -53.93
C ASP A 280 18.60 -9.73 -55.11
N GLY A 281 19.04 -8.79 -55.96
CA GLY A 281 19.54 -9.06 -57.32
C GLY A 281 21.03 -9.40 -57.49
N ASP A 282 21.89 -9.30 -56.47
CA ASP A 282 23.32 -9.66 -56.60
C ASP A 282 23.76 -10.55 -55.44
N GLU A 283 23.79 -11.87 -55.69
CA GLU A 283 23.97 -12.93 -54.69
C GLU A 283 25.32 -12.88 -53.92
N ASP A 284 26.32 -12.13 -54.38
CA ASP A 284 27.66 -12.08 -53.75
C ASP A 284 28.24 -10.69 -53.49
N ALA A 285 27.77 -9.63 -54.17
CA ALA A 285 28.45 -8.32 -54.19
C ALA A 285 27.82 -7.25 -53.27
N ASN A 286 26.50 -7.29 -53.05
CA ASN A 286 25.78 -6.28 -52.26
C ASN A 286 25.54 -6.68 -50.80
N LEU A 287 26.05 -7.85 -50.40
CA LEU A 287 25.83 -8.54 -49.12
C LEU A 287 26.30 -7.76 -47.87
N TYR A 288 27.15 -6.75 -48.08
CA TYR A 288 27.65 -5.83 -47.04
C TYR A 288 27.49 -4.36 -47.43
N SER A 289 26.70 -4.06 -48.46
CA SER A 289 26.34 -2.66 -48.66
C SER A 289 25.66 -2.20 -47.37
N ASN A 290 26.26 -1.20 -46.71
CA ASN A 290 25.79 -0.57 -45.48
C ASN A 290 24.46 0.19 -45.71
N LEU A 291 23.55 -0.38 -46.51
CA LEU A 291 22.33 0.24 -46.98
C LEU A 291 21.24 0.19 -45.91
N LEU A 292 21.22 -0.87 -45.09
CA LEU A 292 20.47 -0.89 -43.84
C LEU A 292 21.38 -0.48 -42.68
N LEU A 293 20.92 0.51 -41.91
CA LEU A 293 21.61 1.01 -40.72
C LEU A 293 21.83 -0.12 -39.69
N PRO A 294 23.02 -0.21 -39.06
CA PRO A 294 23.23 -1.15 -37.97
C PRO A 294 22.33 -0.80 -36.80
N VAL A 295 21.55 -1.79 -36.33
CA VAL A 295 20.69 -1.65 -35.16
C VAL A 295 21.47 -2.02 -33.90
N GLU A 296 21.58 -1.08 -32.97
CA GLU A 296 22.16 -1.30 -31.66
C GLU A 296 21.09 -1.18 -30.57
N MET A 297 21.08 -2.13 -29.63
CA MET A 297 20.27 -2.02 -28.43
C MET A 297 21.03 -1.24 -27.36
N LYS A 298 20.47 -0.11 -26.91
CA LYS A 298 20.98 0.65 -25.76
C LYS A 298 19.90 0.77 -24.70
N PHE A 299 20.30 0.62 -23.44
CA PHE A 299 19.43 0.90 -22.32
C PHE A 299 19.36 2.40 -22.10
N VAL A 300 18.16 2.92 -21.85
CA VAL A 300 17.99 4.30 -21.40
C VAL A 300 18.57 4.41 -19.99
N PRO A 301 19.53 5.30 -19.74
CA PRO A 301 20.08 5.48 -18.41
C PRO A 301 18.98 6.01 -17.48
N GLY A 302 18.77 5.32 -16.35
CA GLY A 302 17.89 5.79 -15.29
C GLY A 302 18.61 6.75 -14.34
N PRO A 303 17.87 7.56 -13.55
CA PRO A 303 18.46 8.36 -12.49
C PRO A 303 19.12 7.46 -11.45
N CYS A 304 20.11 7.99 -10.73
CA CYS A 304 20.73 7.28 -9.62
C CYS A 304 19.67 6.98 -8.55
N TYR A 305 19.51 5.70 -8.22
CA TYR A 305 18.52 5.24 -7.25
C TYR A 305 19.20 4.38 -6.18
N GLN A 306 18.96 4.70 -4.90
CA GLN A 306 19.41 3.86 -3.80
C GLN A 306 18.37 2.76 -3.55
N VAL A 307 18.77 1.51 -3.79
CA VAL A 307 17.90 0.36 -3.55
C VAL A 307 18.00 -0.03 -2.08
N ASP A 308 16.97 0.30 -1.31
CA ASP A 308 16.73 -0.33 -0.02
C ASP A 308 15.88 -1.60 -0.24
N PRO A 309 16.43 -2.81 -0.05
CA PRO A 309 15.68 -4.05 -0.22
C PRO A 309 14.66 -4.31 0.90
N MET A 310 14.80 -3.66 2.07
CA MET A 310 13.91 -3.83 3.22
C MET A 310 12.67 -2.95 3.11
N LEU A 311 12.82 -1.72 2.60
CA LEU A 311 11.73 -0.74 2.51
C LEU A 311 10.46 -1.29 1.83
N PRO A 312 10.50 -2.04 0.71
CA PRO A 312 9.29 -2.60 0.09
C PRO A 312 8.55 -3.62 0.98
N ILE A 313 9.30 -4.44 1.72
CA ILE A 313 8.75 -5.47 2.62
C ILE A 313 8.10 -4.82 3.84
N PHE A 314 8.75 -3.80 4.40
CA PHE A 314 8.19 -3.04 5.51
C PHE A 314 6.97 -2.23 5.06
N ALA A 315 7.07 -1.51 3.96
CA ALA A 315 6.00 -0.68 3.40
C ALA A 315 4.68 -1.44 3.17
N SER A 316 4.75 -2.69 2.70
CA SER A 316 3.54 -3.50 2.50
C SER A 316 2.88 -3.94 3.80
N ASN A 317 3.65 -4.11 4.89
CA ASN A 317 3.18 -4.65 6.17
C ASN A 317 2.93 -3.57 7.23
N LEU A 318 3.49 -2.37 7.05
CA LEU A 318 3.40 -1.27 7.99
C LEU A 318 1.95 -0.86 8.30
N PRO A 319 1.01 -0.79 7.32
CA PRO A 319 -0.41 -0.59 7.60
C PRO A 319 -1.00 -1.55 8.65
N MET A 320 -0.67 -2.84 8.57
CA MET A 320 -1.19 -3.85 9.49
C MET A 320 -0.62 -3.65 10.90
N ILE A 321 0.68 -3.37 11.01
CA ILE A 321 1.35 -3.12 12.30
C ILE A 321 0.70 -1.92 12.99
N VAL A 322 0.51 -0.83 12.23
CA VAL A 322 -0.04 0.42 12.72
C VAL A 322 -1.49 0.24 13.21
N VAL A 323 -2.34 -0.46 12.46
CA VAL A 323 -3.72 -0.77 12.87
C VAL A 323 -3.76 -1.62 14.16
N ILE A 324 -2.81 -2.53 14.36
CA ILE A 324 -2.72 -3.36 15.58
C ILE A 324 -2.38 -2.52 16.82
N ILE A 325 -1.60 -1.44 16.70
CA ILE A 325 -1.19 -0.62 17.84
C ILE A 325 -2.38 -0.06 18.62
N TRP A 326 -3.43 0.41 17.91
CA TRP A 326 -4.58 1.07 18.56
C TRP A 326 -5.76 0.17 18.88
N ILE A 327 -5.69 -1.12 18.57
CA ILE A 327 -6.79 -2.05 18.85
C ILE A 327 -7.12 -2.08 20.35
N CYS A 328 -6.10 -2.20 21.20
CA CYS A 328 -6.29 -2.29 22.63
C CYS A 328 -6.93 -1.01 23.17
N THR A 329 -6.42 0.16 22.76
CA THR A 329 -6.96 1.45 23.20
C THR A 329 -8.40 1.67 22.75
N ALA A 330 -8.76 1.28 21.51
CA ALA A 330 -10.12 1.39 21.00
C ALA A 330 -11.09 0.47 21.78
N VAL A 331 -10.69 -0.80 22.01
CA VAL A 331 -11.49 -1.76 22.78
C VAL A 331 -11.68 -1.30 24.23
N PHE A 332 -10.65 -0.75 24.86
CA PHE A 332 -10.75 -0.20 26.22
C PHE A 332 -11.68 1.00 26.28
N ALA A 333 -11.65 1.90 25.29
CA ALA A 333 -12.57 3.03 25.22
C ALA A 333 -14.03 2.57 25.12
N VAL A 334 -14.33 1.59 24.24
CA VAL A 334 -15.68 1.00 24.15
C VAL A 334 -16.10 0.38 25.48
N ARG A 335 -15.23 -0.43 26.09
CA ARG A 335 -15.51 -1.08 27.38
C ARG A 335 -15.80 -0.07 28.47
N ALA A 336 -15.02 1.00 28.57
CA ALA A 336 -15.19 2.03 29.60
C ALA A 336 -16.54 2.76 29.46
N ILE A 337 -16.93 3.12 28.25
CA ILE A 337 -18.21 3.79 27.98
C ILE A 337 -19.39 2.86 28.27
N VAL A 338 -19.30 1.59 27.84
CA VAL A 338 -20.38 0.62 28.08
C VAL A 338 -20.46 0.24 29.56
N TYR A 339 -19.33 0.21 30.29
CA TYR A 339 -19.31 0.01 31.73
C TYR A 339 -20.02 1.15 32.47
N GLU A 340 -19.80 2.40 32.07
CA GLU A 340 -20.52 3.54 32.65
C GLU A 340 -22.04 3.49 32.38
N LYS A 341 -22.43 2.99 31.19
CA LYS A 341 -23.84 2.71 30.86
C LYS A 341 -24.42 1.59 31.70
N GLU A 342 -23.65 0.51 31.92
CA GLU A 342 -24.07 -0.66 32.71
C GLU A 342 -24.35 -0.27 34.17
N CYS A 343 -23.47 0.54 34.78
CA CYS A 343 -23.61 1.06 36.13
C CYS A 343 -24.56 2.29 36.23
N ARG A 344 -25.11 2.77 35.11
CA ARG A 344 -26.07 3.90 35.00
C ARG A 344 -25.54 5.28 35.44
N LEU A 345 -24.22 5.48 35.53
CA LEU A 345 -23.67 6.77 35.92
C LEU A 345 -23.98 7.87 34.88
N LYS A 346 -24.06 7.49 33.60
CA LYS A 346 -24.45 8.42 32.52
C LYS A 346 -25.85 9.01 32.70
N GLU A 347 -26.84 8.21 33.09
CA GLU A 347 -28.20 8.73 33.29
C GLU A 347 -28.30 9.58 34.56
N PHE A 348 -27.52 9.24 35.59
CA PHE A 348 -27.49 10.02 36.82
C PHE A 348 -26.84 11.40 36.65
N THR A 349 -25.72 11.47 35.92
CA THR A 349 -25.08 12.75 35.58
C THR A 349 -26.02 13.64 34.75
N LYS A 350 -26.87 13.07 33.89
CA LYS A 350 -27.95 13.82 33.20
C LYS A 350 -28.97 14.38 34.18
N VAL A 351 -29.42 13.59 35.17
CA VAL A 351 -30.37 14.05 36.21
C VAL A 351 -29.76 15.19 37.03
N MET A 352 -28.45 15.17 37.26
CA MET A 352 -27.74 16.25 37.94
C MET A 352 -27.64 17.55 37.13
N GLY A 353 -27.92 17.52 35.82
CA GLY A 353 -27.91 18.70 34.95
C GLY A 353 -26.86 18.65 33.82
N MET A 354 -26.07 17.58 33.71
CA MET A 354 -25.05 17.48 32.66
C MET A 354 -25.67 17.15 31.29
N GLY A 355 -25.29 17.90 30.27
CA GLY A 355 -25.75 17.66 28.88
C GLY A 355 -25.06 16.46 28.22
N ASN A 356 -25.74 15.80 27.28
CA ASN A 356 -25.20 14.64 26.56
C ASN A 356 -23.91 14.96 25.78
N LEU A 357 -23.81 16.18 25.21
CA LEU A 357 -22.64 16.60 24.43
C LEU A 357 -21.40 16.73 25.32
N VAL A 358 -21.55 17.25 26.54
CA VAL A 358 -20.45 17.38 27.52
C VAL A 358 -19.88 16.00 27.87
N HIS A 359 -20.75 15.00 28.05
CA HIS A 359 -20.33 13.63 28.31
C HIS A 359 -19.46 13.05 27.17
N TRP A 360 -19.86 13.24 25.91
CA TRP A 360 -19.08 12.75 24.77
C TRP A 360 -17.78 13.52 24.56
N LEU A 361 -17.78 14.84 24.78
CA LEU A 361 -16.54 15.63 24.75
C LEU A 361 -15.57 15.22 25.85
N ASN A 362 -16.06 14.90 27.05
CA ASN A 362 -15.22 14.36 28.12
C ASN A 362 -14.55 13.05 27.71
N TRP A 363 -15.31 12.09 27.17
CA TRP A 363 -14.72 10.84 26.68
C TRP A 363 -13.80 11.03 25.47
N TRP A 364 -14.11 11.97 24.58
CA TRP A 364 -13.25 12.32 23.45
C TRP A 364 -11.93 12.90 23.93
N THR A 365 -11.94 13.85 24.86
CA THR A 365 -10.71 14.47 25.40
C THR A 365 -9.83 13.46 26.12
N VAL A 366 -10.40 12.64 27.02
CA VAL A 366 -9.65 11.58 27.72
C VAL A 366 -9.02 10.59 26.73
N SER A 367 -9.78 10.15 25.71
CA SER A 367 -9.28 9.20 24.72
C SER A 367 -8.25 9.84 23.78
N ALA A 368 -8.44 11.10 23.38
CA ALA A 368 -7.53 11.84 22.52
C ALA A 368 -6.18 12.10 23.20
N VAL A 369 -6.16 12.39 24.50
CA VAL A 369 -4.91 12.55 25.26
C VAL A 369 -4.15 11.23 25.35
N LEU A 370 -4.84 10.14 25.72
CA LEU A 370 -4.21 8.83 25.88
C LEU A 370 -3.67 8.29 24.55
N MET A 371 -4.46 8.33 23.49
CA MET A 371 -4.06 7.83 22.17
C MET A 371 -3.12 8.82 21.44
N GLY A 372 -3.24 10.10 21.72
CA GLY A 372 -2.32 11.14 21.22
C GLY A 372 -0.90 10.91 21.69
N ALA A 373 -0.71 10.60 22.98
CA ALA A 373 0.61 10.28 23.53
C ALA A 373 1.26 9.07 22.83
N SER A 374 0.52 7.98 22.59
CA SER A 374 1.06 6.82 21.88
C SER A 374 1.35 7.11 20.41
N SER A 375 0.53 7.93 19.74
CA SER A 375 0.77 8.36 18.36
C SER A 375 2.01 9.24 18.21
N LEU A 376 2.30 10.09 19.21
CA LEU A 376 3.51 10.90 19.24
C LEU A 376 4.75 10.01 19.35
N CYS A 377 4.73 9.01 20.24
CA CYS A 377 5.80 8.02 20.34
C CYS A 377 5.99 7.25 19.03
N ALA A 378 4.90 6.82 18.38
CA ALA A 378 4.97 6.14 17.09
C ALA A 378 5.59 7.03 15.99
N ALA A 379 5.19 8.30 15.89
CA ALA A 379 5.78 9.25 14.93
C ALA A 379 7.28 9.47 15.18
N LEU A 380 7.69 9.57 16.45
CA LEU A 380 9.10 9.69 16.83
C LEU A 380 9.89 8.45 16.40
N MET A 381 9.35 7.24 16.61
CA MET A 381 10.00 6.00 16.18
C MET A 381 10.09 5.89 14.65
N LEU A 382 9.07 6.30 13.90
CA LEU A 382 9.10 6.24 12.43
C LEU A 382 10.16 7.18 11.82
N LYS A 383 10.31 8.39 12.38
CA LYS A 383 11.29 9.38 11.89
C LYS A 383 12.70 9.12 12.42
N PHE A 384 12.86 9.05 13.74
CA PHE A 384 14.19 8.92 14.37
C PHE A 384 14.70 7.48 14.40
N GLY A 385 13.81 6.48 14.24
CA GLY A 385 14.20 5.09 14.07
C GLY A 385 14.70 4.74 12.66
N GLY A 386 14.78 5.72 11.75
CA GLY A 386 15.34 5.52 10.41
C GLY A 386 14.45 4.72 9.46
N ILE A 387 13.15 4.58 9.75
CA ILE A 387 12.19 3.85 8.89
C ILE A 387 11.74 4.76 7.74
N ASN A 388 11.38 6.01 8.05
CA ASN A 388 10.99 7.04 7.08
C ASN A 388 11.92 8.26 7.24
N PRO A 389 13.18 8.17 6.76
CA PRO A 389 14.16 9.23 6.96
C PRO A 389 13.83 10.51 6.20
N ASN A 390 13.24 10.44 5.01
CA ASN A 390 13.01 11.62 4.17
C ASN A 390 11.68 12.32 4.48
N ALA A 391 10.66 11.60 4.96
CA ALA A 391 9.35 12.18 5.31
C ALA A 391 9.43 13.22 6.45
N ASP A 392 8.64 14.29 6.35
CA ASP A 392 8.53 15.30 7.40
C ASP A 392 7.83 14.76 8.65
N PHE A 393 8.39 15.06 9.83
CA PHE A 393 7.85 14.60 11.11
C PHE A 393 6.39 15.04 11.32
N PHE A 394 6.06 16.29 10.96
CA PHE A 394 4.71 16.83 11.14
C PHE A 394 3.68 16.21 10.18
N VAL A 395 4.09 15.77 9.00
CA VAL A 395 3.20 15.03 8.07
C VAL A 395 2.88 13.66 8.64
N LEU A 396 3.90 12.94 9.14
CA LEU A 396 3.72 11.65 9.81
C LEU A 396 2.81 11.76 11.04
N LEU A 397 3.06 12.76 11.90
CA LEU A 397 2.20 13.03 13.05
C LEU A 397 0.79 13.41 12.61
N GLY A 398 0.64 14.26 11.58
CA GLY A 398 -0.65 14.65 11.02
C GLY A 398 -1.47 13.46 10.52
N CYS A 399 -0.84 12.51 9.81
CA CYS A 399 -1.48 11.25 9.40
C CYS A 399 -2.03 10.47 10.59
N LEU A 400 -1.22 10.32 11.65
CA LEU A 400 -1.62 9.57 12.84
C LEU A 400 -2.72 10.27 13.63
N LEU A 401 -2.64 11.60 13.78
CA LEU A 401 -3.68 12.38 14.45
C LEU A 401 -5.01 12.37 13.67
N ALA A 402 -4.96 12.44 12.34
CA ALA A 402 -6.15 12.27 11.50
C ALA A 402 -6.81 10.89 11.71
N TYR A 403 -6.00 9.85 11.91
CA TYR A 403 -6.53 8.54 12.27
C TYR A 403 -7.18 8.51 13.65
N LEU A 404 -6.56 9.16 14.66
CA LEU A 404 -7.13 9.29 16.00
C LEU A 404 -8.50 9.99 15.97
N TRP A 405 -8.62 11.02 15.13
CA TRP A 405 -9.88 11.73 14.91
C TRP A 405 -10.98 10.81 14.37
N ALA A 406 -10.66 9.81 13.55
CA ALA A 406 -11.64 8.88 12.99
C ALA A 406 -11.96 7.70 13.93
N ILE A 407 -10.94 7.10 14.56
CA ILE A 407 -11.08 5.88 15.38
C ILE A 407 -11.88 6.13 16.67
N ILE A 408 -11.74 7.30 17.30
CA ILE A 408 -12.42 7.61 18.57
C ILE A 408 -13.95 7.68 18.35
N PRO A 409 -14.47 8.48 17.40
CA PRO A 409 -15.90 8.45 17.06
C PRO A 409 -16.40 7.10 16.56
N GLN A 410 -15.58 6.33 15.82
CA GLN A 410 -15.95 4.96 15.42
C GLN A 410 -16.15 4.05 16.64
N ALA A 411 -15.28 4.14 17.65
CA ALA A 411 -15.43 3.41 18.90
C ALA A 411 -16.71 3.85 19.65
N PHE A 412 -17.01 5.15 19.66
CA PHE A 412 -18.24 5.65 20.28
C PHE A 412 -19.49 5.11 19.59
N LEU A 413 -19.50 5.07 18.26
CA LEU A 413 -20.58 4.51 17.45
C LEU A 413 -20.86 3.05 17.84
N VAL A 414 -19.82 2.23 17.92
CA VAL A 414 -19.91 0.82 18.32
C VAL A 414 -20.45 0.70 19.75
N SER A 415 -20.02 1.57 20.67
CA SER A 415 -20.47 1.57 22.07
C SER A 415 -21.96 1.84 22.25
N VAL A 416 -22.65 2.47 21.27
CA VAL A 416 -24.09 2.78 21.36
C VAL A 416 -24.94 1.51 21.33
N PHE A 417 -24.52 0.48 20.59
CA PHE A 417 -25.31 -0.74 20.40
C PHE A 417 -25.29 -1.72 21.57
N TYR A 418 -24.35 -1.56 22.52
CA TYR A 418 -24.15 -2.51 23.59
C TYR A 418 -24.52 -1.95 24.98
N SER A 419 -25.04 -2.84 25.82
CA SER A 419 -25.41 -2.56 27.22
C SER A 419 -24.52 -3.28 28.25
N LYS A 420 -23.69 -4.24 27.82
CA LYS A 420 -22.83 -5.08 28.67
C LYS A 420 -21.36 -4.91 28.30
N ALA A 421 -20.53 -4.55 29.27
CA ALA A 421 -19.17 -4.05 29.01
C ALA A 421 -18.22 -5.11 28.42
N ASN A 422 -18.16 -6.31 29.02
CA ASN A 422 -17.23 -7.36 28.57
C ASN A 422 -17.57 -7.91 27.19
N PHE A 423 -18.87 -8.06 26.90
CA PHE A 423 -19.35 -8.48 25.59
C PHE A 423 -19.03 -7.43 24.52
N ALA A 424 -19.28 -6.15 24.81
CA ALA A 424 -18.95 -5.06 23.91
C ALA A 424 -17.45 -5.00 23.59
N ALA A 425 -16.58 -5.23 24.57
CA ALA A 425 -15.14 -5.20 24.38
C ALA A 425 -14.68 -6.24 23.34
N VAL A 426 -15.10 -7.50 23.48
CA VAL A 426 -14.73 -8.59 22.55
C VAL A 426 -15.27 -8.32 21.15
N VAL A 427 -16.55 -7.95 21.03
CA VAL A 427 -17.17 -7.73 19.73
C VAL A 427 -16.60 -6.48 19.04
N SER A 428 -16.26 -5.43 19.79
CA SER A 428 -15.61 -4.24 19.23
C SER A 428 -14.23 -4.54 18.64
N GLY A 429 -13.45 -5.43 19.27
CA GLY A 429 -12.16 -5.88 18.73
C GLY A 429 -12.32 -6.67 17.43
N LEU A 430 -13.32 -7.55 17.37
CA LEU A 430 -13.66 -8.28 16.14
C LEU A 430 -14.14 -7.34 15.03
N PHE A 431 -15.02 -6.40 15.36
CA PHE A 431 -15.52 -5.40 14.42
C PHE A 431 -14.39 -4.55 13.82
N TYR A 432 -13.41 -4.17 14.66
CA TYR A 432 -12.24 -3.43 14.22
C TYR A 432 -11.40 -4.19 13.17
N PHE A 433 -11.21 -5.51 13.34
CA PHE A 433 -10.52 -6.34 12.34
C PHE A 433 -11.32 -6.52 11.06
N ILE A 434 -12.65 -6.72 11.16
CA ILE A 434 -13.51 -6.88 9.99
C ILE A 434 -13.43 -5.64 9.09
N MET A 435 -13.38 -4.45 9.70
CA MET A 435 -13.26 -3.18 8.95
C MET A 435 -11.90 -2.99 8.26
N PHE A 436 -10.89 -3.80 8.58
CA PHE A 436 -9.60 -3.80 7.87
C PHE A 436 -9.59 -4.72 6.64
N ILE A 437 -10.43 -5.77 6.60
CA ILE A 437 -10.47 -6.76 5.50
C ILE A 437 -10.60 -6.13 4.10
N PRO A 438 -11.42 -5.10 3.86
CA PRO A 438 -11.55 -4.51 2.53
C PRO A 438 -10.25 -3.95 1.95
N TYR A 439 -9.26 -3.61 2.77
CA TYR A 439 -7.93 -3.21 2.30
C TYR A 439 -7.22 -4.32 1.50
N ALA A 440 -7.45 -5.60 1.84
CA ALA A 440 -6.90 -6.71 1.07
C ALA A 440 -7.44 -6.75 -0.36
N LEU A 441 -8.68 -6.29 -0.60
CA LEU A 441 -9.26 -6.19 -1.94
C LEU A 441 -8.58 -5.08 -2.76
N VAL A 442 -8.24 -3.95 -2.12
CA VAL A 442 -7.53 -2.83 -2.75
C VAL A 442 -6.15 -3.27 -3.25
N LEU A 443 -5.48 -4.21 -2.57
CA LEU A 443 -4.19 -4.73 -3.00
C LEU A 443 -4.26 -5.69 -4.20
N ILE A 444 -5.44 -6.28 -4.46
CA ILE A 444 -5.64 -7.28 -5.52
C ILE A 444 -6.14 -6.61 -6.80
N TYR A 445 -7.02 -5.62 -6.67
CA TYR A 445 -7.71 -4.98 -7.79
C TYR A 445 -7.25 -3.54 -7.99
N GLU A 446 -7.02 -3.15 -9.25
CA GLU A 446 -6.84 -1.75 -9.64
C GLU A 446 -8.23 -1.08 -9.65
N LEU A 447 -8.51 -0.30 -8.60
CA LEU A 447 -9.81 0.33 -8.37
C LEU A 447 -9.82 1.79 -8.86
N ASP A 448 -10.97 2.22 -9.36
CA ASP A 448 -11.20 3.62 -9.74
C ASP A 448 -11.27 4.54 -8.51
N TYR A 449 -11.07 5.84 -8.73
CA TYR A 449 -11.11 6.87 -7.68
C TYR A 449 -12.37 6.78 -6.81
N ILE A 450 -13.54 6.58 -7.42
CA ILE A 450 -14.83 6.49 -6.70
C ILE A 450 -14.87 5.25 -5.81
N GLN A 451 -14.46 4.10 -6.34
CA GLN A 451 -14.45 2.83 -5.60
C GLN A 451 -13.47 2.91 -4.42
N LEU A 452 -12.31 3.52 -4.65
CA LEU A 452 -11.30 3.72 -3.62
C LEU A 452 -11.80 4.68 -2.53
N SER A 453 -12.46 5.78 -2.93
CA SER A 453 -13.08 6.72 -1.98
C SER A 453 -14.17 6.05 -1.12
N ALA A 454 -14.99 5.18 -1.70
CA ALA A 454 -16.04 4.45 -0.97
C ALA A 454 -15.46 3.43 0.03
N LEU A 455 -14.42 2.69 -0.36
CA LEU A 455 -13.72 1.76 0.52
C LEU A 455 -12.94 2.49 1.63
N SER A 456 -12.47 3.70 1.35
CA SER A 456 -11.79 4.55 2.33
C SER A 456 -12.71 5.16 3.39
N LEU A 457 -14.04 4.96 3.31
CA LEU A 457 -14.99 5.34 4.37
C LEU A 457 -14.83 4.46 5.64
N PHE A 458 -14.06 3.38 5.54
CA PHE A 458 -13.59 2.64 6.70
C PHE A 458 -12.25 3.23 7.15
N PRO A 459 -12.16 3.79 8.38
CA PRO A 459 -10.94 4.45 8.85
C PRO A 459 -9.69 3.56 8.79
N GLN A 460 -9.85 2.25 9.02
CA GLN A 460 -8.79 1.25 8.93
C GLN A 460 -8.19 1.17 7.51
N VAL A 461 -9.04 1.26 6.48
CA VAL A 461 -8.63 1.19 5.07
C VAL A 461 -7.99 2.51 4.63
N ALA A 462 -8.58 3.65 5.01
CA ALA A 462 -8.02 4.96 4.71
C ALA A 462 -6.61 5.16 5.32
N LEU A 463 -6.40 4.71 6.56
CA LEU A 463 -5.08 4.72 7.18
C LEU A 463 -4.10 3.82 6.44
N ALA A 464 -4.54 2.62 6.07
CA ALA A 464 -3.69 1.68 5.36
C ALA A 464 -3.21 2.25 4.02
N LEU A 465 -4.12 2.88 3.27
CA LEU A 465 -3.80 3.61 2.05
C LEU A 465 -2.88 4.81 2.31
N ALA A 466 -3.10 5.57 3.39
CA ALA A 466 -2.19 6.66 3.74
C ALA A 466 -0.75 6.16 3.94
N PHE A 467 -0.56 5.03 4.62
CA PHE A 467 0.76 4.46 4.84
C PHE A 467 1.41 3.82 3.62
N THR A 468 0.63 3.22 2.71
CA THR A 468 1.18 2.80 1.41
C THR A 468 1.67 4.00 0.62
N ARG A 469 0.89 5.08 0.57
CA ARG A 469 1.27 6.33 -0.13
C ARG A 469 2.49 7.00 0.48
N LEU A 470 2.58 7.05 1.82
CA LEU A 470 3.77 7.50 2.53
C LEU A 470 5.01 6.70 2.12
N ALA A 471 4.87 5.38 2.03
CA ALA A 471 5.96 4.51 1.63
C ALA A 471 6.31 4.64 0.15
N ASP A 472 5.35 4.91 -0.74
CA ASP A 472 5.60 5.16 -2.16
C ASP A 472 6.42 6.44 -2.34
N LEU A 473 6.11 7.49 -1.58
CA LEU A 473 6.89 8.73 -1.56
C LEU A 473 8.29 8.53 -0.97
N GLU A 474 8.43 7.71 0.08
CA GLU A 474 9.75 7.38 0.63
C GLU A 474 10.60 6.59 -0.37
N ARG A 475 9.98 5.67 -1.13
CA ARG A 475 10.65 4.93 -2.22
C ARG A 475 11.15 5.84 -3.33
N THR A 476 10.63 7.04 -3.51
CA THR A 476 11.17 7.98 -4.52
C THR A 476 12.35 8.81 -4.02
N GLY A 477 12.63 8.79 -2.70
CA GLY A 477 13.69 9.57 -2.07
C GLY A 477 13.31 11.02 -1.73
N ILE A 478 12.15 11.53 -2.18
CA ILE A 478 11.64 12.86 -1.79
C ILE A 478 11.03 12.80 -0.38
N GLY A 479 10.41 11.67 -0.03
CA GLY A 479 9.64 11.55 1.21
C GLY A 479 8.34 12.36 1.17
N ALA A 480 7.51 12.17 2.19
CA ALA A 480 6.27 12.91 2.32
C ALA A 480 6.51 14.30 2.90
N GLN A 481 6.26 15.33 2.10
CA GLN A 481 6.33 16.74 2.49
C GLN A 481 4.95 17.40 2.30
N TRP A 482 4.71 18.50 3.02
CA TRP A 482 3.45 19.25 2.92
C TRP A 482 3.15 19.75 1.50
N ASN A 483 4.19 20.12 0.76
CA ASN A 483 4.06 20.64 -0.61
C ASN A 483 3.64 19.55 -1.62
N ASN A 484 4.02 18.29 -1.36
CA ASN A 484 3.76 17.16 -2.26
C ASN A 484 2.56 16.31 -1.81
N LEU A 485 1.79 16.77 -0.82
CA LEU A 485 0.69 16.01 -0.24
C LEU A 485 -0.44 15.72 -1.25
N TRP A 486 -0.63 16.65 -2.18
CA TRP A 486 -1.67 16.65 -3.21
C TRP A 486 -1.14 16.37 -4.62
N GLY A 487 0.18 16.15 -4.76
CA GLY A 487 0.82 15.91 -6.05
C GLY A 487 0.57 14.50 -6.57
N THR A 488 0.22 14.38 -7.85
CA THR A 488 0.04 13.09 -8.55
C THR A 488 1.20 12.77 -9.50
N GLU A 489 2.08 13.74 -9.77
CA GLU A 489 3.11 13.65 -10.81
C GLU A 489 4.14 12.55 -10.54
N LEU A 490 4.41 12.25 -9.27
CA LEU A 490 5.45 11.30 -8.88
C LEU A 490 5.01 9.84 -8.88
N THR A 491 3.74 9.58 -8.54
CA THR A 491 3.22 8.21 -8.38
C THR A 491 2.22 7.82 -9.46
N ASN A 492 1.74 8.78 -10.28
CA ASN A 492 0.72 8.58 -11.32
C ASN A 492 -0.56 7.90 -10.79
N GLU A 493 -0.84 8.08 -9.50
CA GLU A 493 -2.00 7.52 -8.83
C GLU A 493 -3.05 8.61 -8.61
N SER A 494 -4.31 8.28 -8.88
CA SER A 494 -5.44 9.20 -8.77
C SER A 494 -5.79 9.58 -7.32
N PHE A 495 -5.38 8.77 -6.34
CA PHE A 495 -5.70 8.97 -4.93
C PHE A 495 -4.45 9.27 -4.11
N THR A 496 -4.29 10.55 -3.76
CA THR A 496 -3.12 11.10 -3.09
C THR A 496 -3.18 10.92 -1.57
N LEU A 497 -2.05 11.14 -0.90
CA LEU A 497 -1.96 11.11 0.57
C LEU A 497 -2.91 12.14 1.23
N GLY A 498 -3.04 13.32 0.62
CA GLY A 498 -3.98 14.36 1.07
C GLY A 498 -5.43 13.91 1.04
N ASN A 499 -5.84 13.18 -0.01
CA ASN A 499 -7.19 12.60 -0.10
C ASN A 499 -7.45 11.61 1.05
N CYS A 500 -6.46 10.78 1.40
CA CYS A 500 -6.58 9.87 2.56
C CYS A 500 -6.81 10.63 3.87
N MET A 501 -6.05 11.71 4.11
CA MET A 501 -6.19 12.53 5.33
C MET A 501 -7.57 13.20 5.41
N VAL A 502 -8.07 13.75 4.30
CA VAL A 502 -9.41 14.36 4.25
C VAL A 502 -10.49 13.33 4.49
N MET A 503 -10.38 12.13 3.92
CA MET A 503 -11.35 11.08 4.15
C MET A 503 -11.42 10.68 5.63
N LEU A 504 -10.27 10.54 6.31
CA LEU A 504 -10.25 10.27 7.75
C LEU A 504 -10.95 11.36 8.58
N LEU A 505 -10.82 12.63 8.19
CA LEU A 505 -11.54 13.73 8.85
C LEU A 505 -13.05 13.63 8.63
N VAL A 506 -13.47 13.33 7.40
CA VAL A 506 -14.88 13.13 7.04
C VAL A 506 -15.48 11.96 7.79
N ASP A 507 -14.78 10.83 7.87
CA ASP A 507 -15.22 9.63 8.59
C ASP A 507 -15.43 9.90 10.08
N GLY A 508 -14.51 10.63 10.71
CA GLY A 508 -14.62 11.00 12.12
C GLY A 508 -15.85 11.87 12.39
N ILE A 509 -16.11 12.86 11.54
CA ILE A 509 -17.30 13.72 11.65
C ILE A 509 -18.57 12.89 11.45
N LEU A 510 -18.60 12.05 10.42
CA LEU A 510 -19.76 11.23 10.09
C LEU A 510 -20.06 10.24 11.22
N ALA A 511 -19.06 9.54 11.74
CA ALA A 511 -19.21 8.63 12.87
C ALA A 511 -19.65 9.34 14.15
N PHE A 512 -19.17 10.56 14.41
CA PHE A 512 -19.60 11.35 15.57
C PHE A 512 -21.06 11.79 15.46
N VAL A 513 -21.48 12.28 14.29
CA VAL A 513 -22.88 12.64 14.02
C VAL A 513 -23.78 11.41 14.12
N CYS A 514 -23.37 10.27 13.56
CA CYS A 514 -24.08 9.00 13.68
C CYS A 514 -24.19 8.56 15.14
N THR A 515 -23.17 8.79 15.97
CA THR A 515 -23.22 8.48 17.42
C THR A 515 -24.28 9.30 18.14
N LEU A 516 -24.30 10.62 17.91
CA LEU A 516 -25.30 11.52 18.52
C LEU A 516 -26.73 11.17 18.06
N TYR A 517 -26.89 10.83 16.78
CA TYR A 517 -28.17 10.43 16.21
C TYR A 517 -28.65 9.07 16.77
N LEU A 518 -27.80 8.04 16.71
CA LEU A 518 -28.18 6.70 17.14
C LEU A 518 -28.43 6.63 18.64
N GLU A 519 -27.72 7.40 19.47
CA GLU A 519 -28.03 7.46 20.89
C GLU A 519 -29.44 8.04 21.15
N ALA A 520 -29.86 9.04 20.38
CA ALA A 520 -31.19 9.63 20.53
C ALA A 520 -32.32 8.66 20.11
N VAL A 521 -32.07 7.81 19.11
CA VAL A 521 -33.05 6.85 18.55
C VAL A 521 -33.05 5.52 19.31
N LEU A 522 -31.88 5.01 19.67
CA LEU A 522 -31.64 3.77 20.41
C LEU A 522 -31.19 4.12 21.84
N PRO A 523 -32.11 4.50 22.73
CA PRO A 523 -31.75 4.71 24.12
C PRO A 523 -31.30 3.39 24.75
N SER A 524 -30.46 3.50 25.77
CA SER A 524 -30.22 2.41 26.71
C SER A 524 -31.55 1.95 27.35
N THR A 525 -31.53 0.81 28.05
CA THR A 525 -32.69 0.19 28.71
C THR A 525 -33.58 1.12 29.56
N TYR A 526 -33.08 2.30 29.93
CA TYR A 526 -33.74 3.26 30.81
C TYR A 526 -33.94 4.66 30.20
N GLY A 527 -33.51 4.89 28.95
CA GLY A 527 -33.72 6.15 28.25
C GLY A 527 -35.04 6.18 27.46
N VAL A 528 -35.52 7.38 27.13
CA VAL A 528 -36.72 7.54 26.30
C VAL A 528 -36.33 7.64 24.83
N PRO A 529 -36.84 6.74 23.96
CA PRO A 529 -36.48 6.77 22.55
C PRO A 529 -37.14 7.96 21.86
N GLN A 530 -36.35 8.75 21.13
CA GLN A 530 -36.89 9.67 20.15
C GLN A 530 -37.33 8.90 18.89
N LYS A 531 -38.30 9.44 18.16
CA LYS A 531 -38.73 8.84 16.89
C LYS A 531 -37.63 8.97 15.85
N TRP A 532 -37.41 7.99 14.99
CA TRP A 532 -36.34 8.01 13.97
C TRP A 532 -36.37 9.27 13.09
N TYR A 533 -37.56 9.78 12.76
CA TYR A 533 -37.74 11.00 11.96
C TYR A 533 -37.71 12.32 12.76
N PHE A 534 -37.21 12.33 14.01
CA PHE A 534 -37.27 13.53 14.85
C PHE A 534 -36.57 14.76 14.22
N LEU A 535 -35.50 14.53 13.45
CA LEU A 535 -34.78 15.55 12.68
C LEU A 535 -35.63 16.22 11.60
N PHE A 536 -36.62 15.53 11.06
CA PHE A 536 -37.54 16.08 10.06
C PHE A 536 -38.77 16.74 10.69
N SER A 537 -38.91 16.69 12.03
CA SER A 537 -40.05 17.31 12.71
C SER A 537 -39.84 18.83 12.90
N PRO A 538 -40.84 19.68 12.55
CA PRO A 538 -40.74 21.14 12.72
C PRO A 538 -40.57 21.57 14.17
N SER A 539 -41.05 20.76 15.12
CA SER A 539 -40.94 21.00 16.57
C SER A 539 -39.49 20.92 17.07
N PHE A 540 -38.65 20.07 16.48
CA PHE A 540 -37.24 19.99 16.82
C PHE A 540 -36.50 21.29 16.45
N TRP A 541 -36.63 21.74 15.20
CA TRP A 541 -35.99 22.97 14.71
C TRP A 541 -36.51 24.23 15.40
N LYS A 542 -37.81 24.30 15.73
CA LYS A 542 -38.37 25.41 16.53
C LYS A 542 -37.74 25.50 17.93
N ASN A 543 -37.49 24.36 18.59
CA ASN A 543 -36.85 24.34 19.91
C ASN A 543 -35.34 24.66 19.85
N VAL A 544 -34.64 24.25 18.80
CA VAL A 544 -33.23 24.59 18.57
C VAL A 544 -33.06 26.10 18.30
N CYS A 545 -33.88 26.68 17.42
CA CYS A 545 -33.88 28.12 17.17
C CYS A 545 -34.24 28.94 18.42
N ARG A 546 -35.20 28.48 19.23
CA ARG A 546 -35.58 29.17 20.49
C ARG A 546 -34.44 29.17 21.52
N LYS A 547 -33.63 28.12 21.59
CA LYS A 547 -32.42 28.08 22.44
C LYS A 547 -31.31 29.02 21.95
N CYS A 548 -31.08 29.13 20.64
CA CYS A 548 -30.10 30.07 20.09
C CYS A 548 -30.52 31.54 20.27
N CYS A 549 -31.80 31.86 20.06
CA CYS A 549 -32.29 33.25 20.20
C CYS A 549 -32.36 33.72 21.67
N CYS A 550 -32.59 32.84 22.65
CA CYS A 550 -32.57 33.22 24.07
C CYS A 550 -31.15 33.37 24.64
N TYR A 551 -30.17 32.60 24.16
CA TYR A 551 -28.77 32.75 24.57
C TYR A 551 -28.16 34.08 24.08
N ALA A 552 -28.58 34.56 22.91
CA ALA A 552 -28.19 35.87 22.40
C ALA A 552 -28.82 37.05 23.17
N ARG A 553 -29.99 36.85 23.80
CA ARG A 553 -30.71 37.92 24.52
C ARG A 553 -30.25 38.10 25.98
N ASN A 554 -29.73 37.04 26.62
CA ASN A 554 -29.20 37.14 27.98
C ASN A 554 -27.80 37.77 28.03
N ARG A 555 -27.05 37.75 26.93
CA ARG A 555 -25.70 38.37 26.88
C ARG A 555 -25.74 39.89 26.75
N THR A 556 -26.85 40.48 26.31
CA THR A 556 -26.98 41.94 26.15
C THR A 556 -27.51 42.66 27.39
N ASP A 557 -27.97 41.96 28.43
CA ASP A 557 -28.45 42.56 29.69
C ASP A 557 -27.42 42.53 30.83
N GLU A 558 -26.34 41.74 30.73
CA GLU A 558 -25.28 41.70 31.76
C GLU A 558 -24.16 42.73 31.57
N ASP A 559 -24.07 43.42 30.43
CA ASP A 559 -23.01 44.40 30.13
C ASP A 559 -23.35 45.86 30.49
N ARG A 560 -24.37 46.11 31.33
CA ARG A 560 -24.72 47.47 31.81
C ARG A 560 -25.01 47.55 33.30
N LYS A 561 -23.95 47.38 34.11
CA LYS A 561 -23.58 48.23 35.27
C LYS A 561 -22.57 47.46 36.14
N VAL A 562 -21.29 47.80 35.97
CA VAL A 562 -20.27 47.63 37.00
C VAL A 562 -19.78 49.03 37.31
N ASP A 563 -20.29 49.62 38.39
CA ASP A 563 -19.65 50.73 39.07
C ASP A 563 -19.20 50.22 40.45
N VAL A 564 -17.96 50.59 40.75
CA VAL A 564 -17.14 50.18 41.88
C VAL A 564 -17.69 50.74 43.19
N GLY A 565 -17.81 49.89 44.22
CA GLY A 565 -18.17 50.29 45.58
C GLY A 565 -17.85 49.18 46.60
N GLU A 566 -17.09 49.55 47.61
CA GLU A 566 -16.43 48.79 48.68
C GLU A 566 -17.22 47.66 49.39
N LEU A 567 -16.46 46.68 49.90
CA LEU A 567 -16.90 45.68 50.89
C LEU A 567 -17.44 46.35 52.17
N PRO A 568 -18.52 45.80 52.75
CA PRO A 568 -18.67 45.75 54.19
C PRO A 568 -18.65 44.31 54.72
N SER A 569 -17.85 44.15 55.76
CA SER A 569 -17.75 43.01 56.66
C SER A 569 -18.96 42.88 57.58
N SER A 570 -19.77 41.82 57.43
CA SER A 570 -20.52 41.10 58.49
C SER A 570 -21.55 40.15 57.86
N PRO A 571 -21.83 38.97 58.44
CA PRO A 571 -22.82 38.04 57.90
C PRO A 571 -24.24 38.56 58.17
N PRO A 572 -25.18 38.51 57.22
CA PRO A 572 -26.57 38.76 57.53
C PRO A 572 -27.15 37.50 58.16
N GLU A 573 -27.35 37.55 59.47
CA GLU A 573 -28.46 36.84 60.09
C GLU A 573 -29.77 37.37 59.50
N SER A 574 -30.55 36.51 58.85
CA SER A 574 -31.99 36.38 59.02
C SER A 574 -32.59 35.57 57.87
N SER A 575 -33.39 34.60 58.28
CA SER A 575 -34.32 33.82 57.48
C SER A 575 -35.18 34.70 56.58
N SER A 576 -34.92 34.68 55.27
CA SER A 576 -35.89 35.10 54.26
C SER A 576 -36.36 33.86 53.49
N SER A 577 -37.40 33.22 54.01
CA SER A 577 -38.23 32.29 53.25
C SER A 577 -38.77 33.00 52.00
N MET A 578 -38.44 32.52 50.81
CA MET A 578 -39.17 32.86 49.59
C MET A 578 -40.59 32.30 49.70
N SER A 579 -41.52 33.07 50.27
CA SER A 579 -42.94 32.73 50.25
C SER A 579 -43.50 33.01 48.85
N PHE A 580 -43.66 31.96 48.04
CA PHE A 580 -44.39 32.03 46.77
C PHE A 580 -45.90 32.14 47.05
N SER A 581 -46.57 33.15 46.48
CA SER A 581 -48.01 33.39 46.73
C SER A 581 -48.88 32.22 46.23
N SER A 582 -49.99 31.97 46.93
CA SER A 582 -50.96 30.89 46.65
C SER A 582 -51.72 31.03 45.31
N SER A 583 -51.50 32.09 44.55
CA SER A 583 -52.22 32.41 43.31
C SER A 583 -51.64 31.77 42.03
N PHE A 584 -50.57 30.96 42.14
CA PHE A 584 -49.84 30.44 40.98
C PHE A 584 -50.23 29.00 40.57
N TRP A 585 -51.06 28.30 41.35
CA TRP A 585 -51.34 26.88 41.14
C TRP A 585 -52.64 26.63 40.34
N PRO A 586 -52.64 25.75 39.32
CA PRO A 586 -53.85 25.40 38.55
C PRO A 586 -54.94 24.78 39.43
N GLN A 587 -56.18 25.26 39.33
CA GLN A 587 -57.32 24.79 40.13
C GLN A 587 -57.66 23.30 39.91
N HIS A 588 -58.10 22.60 40.97
CA HIS A 588 -58.50 21.19 40.93
C HIS A 588 -59.80 21.00 40.13
N PRO A 589 -59.91 19.97 39.26
CA PRO A 589 -61.17 19.61 38.63
C PRO A 589 -62.08 18.89 39.63
N SER A 590 -63.33 19.38 39.75
CA SER A 590 -64.45 18.89 40.56
C SER A 590 -64.19 18.64 42.07
N ALA A 591 -64.67 19.58 42.89
CA ALA A 591 -64.60 19.55 44.36
C ALA A 591 -65.22 18.30 45.04
N GLN A 592 -66.00 17.48 44.33
CA GLN A 592 -66.66 16.30 44.89
C GLN A 592 -65.75 15.06 45.01
N ILE A 593 -64.78 14.87 44.11
CA ILE A 593 -63.88 13.69 44.15
C ILE A 593 -62.63 13.99 45.01
N TYR A 594 -62.19 15.25 45.02
CA TYR A 594 -61.02 15.69 45.79
C TYR A 594 -61.20 15.47 47.30
N ASN A 595 -62.38 15.78 47.83
CA ASN A 595 -62.67 15.71 49.26
C ASN A 595 -62.89 14.28 49.81
N GLN A 596 -62.96 13.26 48.95
CA GLN A 596 -63.25 11.89 49.38
C GLN A 596 -61.98 11.11 49.81
N PHE A 597 -60.80 11.53 49.36
CA PHE A 597 -59.52 10.85 49.63
C PHE A 597 -58.37 11.79 50.05
N HIS A 598 -58.60 13.11 50.13
CA HIS A 598 -57.59 14.08 50.53
C HIS A 598 -57.94 14.74 51.87
N GLU A 599 -56.97 14.79 52.76
CA GLU A 599 -57.01 15.59 53.97
C GLU A 599 -56.96 17.09 53.59
N PRO A 600 -57.68 17.99 54.30
CA PRO A 600 -57.60 19.42 54.05
C PRO A 600 -56.15 19.92 54.13
N PRO A 601 -55.77 20.91 53.31
CA PRO A 601 -54.41 21.43 53.30
C PRO A 601 -54.03 21.98 54.69
N PRO A 602 -52.84 21.68 55.22
CA PRO A 602 -52.39 22.17 56.52
C PRO A 602 -52.30 23.70 56.54
N ASP A 603 -52.78 24.32 57.62
CA ASP A 603 -52.77 25.77 57.79
C ASP A 603 -51.35 26.34 57.73
N LYS A 604 -51.14 27.35 56.87
CA LYS A 604 -49.89 28.11 56.65
C LYS A 604 -48.72 27.41 55.94
N CYS A 605 -48.94 26.32 55.20
CA CYS A 605 -47.86 25.69 54.44
C CYS A 605 -47.86 26.08 52.94
N SER A 606 -46.70 26.51 52.41
CA SER A 606 -46.49 26.71 50.97
C SER A 606 -46.35 25.36 50.27
N VAL A 607 -46.96 25.23 49.08
CA VAL A 607 -46.84 24.03 48.24
C VAL A 607 -45.48 24.06 47.54
N GLY A 608 -44.63 23.07 47.83
CA GLY A 608 -43.33 22.91 47.18
C GLY A 608 -43.42 22.11 45.88
N VAL A 609 -44.20 21.02 45.88
CA VAL A 609 -44.42 20.17 44.69
C VAL A 609 -45.91 19.94 44.51
N SER A 610 -46.44 20.16 43.32
CA SER A 610 -47.84 19.90 42.99
C SER A 610 -47.96 18.96 41.79
N ILE A 611 -48.66 17.85 41.96
CA ILE A 611 -48.90 16.82 40.95
C ILE A 611 -50.35 16.92 40.47
N ARG A 612 -50.53 17.06 39.15
CA ARG A 612 -51.82 17.34 38.51
C ARG A 612 -52.13 16.28 37.45
N GLY A 613 -52.96 15.29 37.82
CA GLY A 613 -53.47 14.25 36.91
C GLY A 613 -52.40 13.38 36.26
N LEU A 614 -51.30 13.14 36.99
CA LEU A 614 -50.12 12.48 36.44
C LEU A 614 -50.44 11.04 36.06
N THR A 615 -50.17 10.69 34.80
CA THR A 615 -50.44 9.37 34.26
C THR A 615 -49.23 8.87 33.48
N LYS A 616 -48.88 7.60 33.69
CA LYS A 616 -47.77 6.93 33.00
C LYS A 616 -48.18 5.54 32.56
N THR A 617 -48.11 5.32 31.25
CA THR A 617 -48.34 4.03 30.61
C THR A 617 -47.07 3.59 29.89
N TYR A 618 -46.62 2.36 30.13
CA TYR A 618 -45.45 1.80 29.45
C TYR A 618 -45.87 1.07 28.17
N ARG A 619 -45.16 1.32 27.06
CA ARG A 619 -45.48 0.74 25.74
C ARG A 619 -45.34 -0.78 25.70
N ARG A 620 -44.35 -1.34 26.42
CA ARG A 620 -44.18 -2.78 26.58
C ARG A 620 -45.16 -3.26 27.66
N GLY A 621 -46.33 -3.74 27.23
CA GLY A 621 -47.31 -4.40 28.11
C GLY A 621 -48.63 -3.66 28.35
N LYS A 622 -48.85 -2.45 27.79
CA LYS A 622 -50.06 -1.62 28.03
C LYS A 622 -50.43 -1.45 29.51
N GLN A 623 -49.48 -1.63 30.43
CA GLN A 623 -49.73 -1.50 31.85
C GLN A 623 -49.64 -0.03 32.26
N THR A 624 -50.72 0.49 32.84
CA THR A 624 -50.76 1.82 33.45
C THR A 624 -50.08 1.73 34.81
N ALA A 625 -48.89 2.34 34.94
CA ALA A 625 -48.10 2.31 36.16
C ALA A 625 -48.48 3.42 37.14
N VAL A 626 -48.97 4.54 36.63
CA VAL A 626 -49.56 5.64 37.42
C VAL A 626 -50.80 6.08 36.66
N ASN A 627 -51.95 6.17 37.33
CA ASN A 627 -53.23 6.52 36.72
C ASN A 627 -53.83 7.74 37.40
N ASN A 628 -53.81 8.89 36.72
CA ASN A 628 -54.43 10.15 37.18
C ASN A 628 -54.11 10.53 38.63
N LEU A 629 -52.82 10.54 39.01
CA LEU A 629 -52.39 10.88 40.37
C LEU A 629 -52.47 12.39 40.61
N TRP A 630 -53.12 12.79 41.71
CA TRP A 630 -53.16 14.15 42.23
C TRP A 630 -52.57 14.14 43.64
N ALA A 631 -51.59 15.00 43.92
CA ALA A 631 -50.96 15.10 45.23
C ALA A 631 -50.17 16.40 45.34
N ASP A 632 -50.18 17.02 46.51
CA ASP A 632 -49.40 18.22 46.83
C ASP A 632 -48.44 17.90 47.99
N PHE A 633 -47.17 18.30 47.85
CA PHE A 633 -46.13 18.20 48.88
C PHE A 633 -45.78 19.60 49.36
N TYR A 634 -45.72 19.78 50.67
CA TYR A 634 -45.54 21.08 51.31
C TYR A 634 -44.08 21.33 51.70
N GLU A 635 -43.67 22.60 51.67
CA GLU A 635 -42.33 23.02 52.06
C GLU A 635 -42.10 22.81 53.57
N GLY A 636 -40.86 22.49 53.95
CA GLY A 636 -40.47 22.27 55.35
C GLY A 636 -40.98 20.98 55.99
N GLN A 637 -41.67 20.10 55.23
CA GLN A 637 -42.21 18.84 55.72
C GLN A 637 -41.51 17.63 55.10
N ILE A 638 -41.42 16.53 55.87
CA ILE A 638 -40.98 15.23 55.36
C ILE A 638 -42.22 14.47 54.87
N THR A 639 -42.38 14.37 53.56
CA THR A 639 -43.47 13.59 52.95
C THR A 639 -43.04 12.14 52.69
N SER A 640 -43.84 11.18 53.17
CA SER A 640 -43.64 9.76 52.88
C SER A 640 -44.65 9.28 51.83
N PHE A 641 -44.17 8.63 50.77
CA PHE A 641 -45.01 8.08 49.70
C PHE A 641 -45.12 6.55 49.85
N LEU A 642 -46.18 6.08 50.51
CA LEU A 642 -46.39 4.66 50.86
C LEU A 642 -47.40 3.99 49.91
N GLY A 643 -47.21 2.69 49.68
CA GLY A 643 -48.11 1.87 48.86
C GLY A 643 -47.54 0.47 48.65
N HIS A 644 -48.34 -0.47 48.15
CA HIS A 644 -47.87 -1.83 47.86
C HIS A 644 -46.82 -1.88 46.73
N ASN A 645 -46.12 -3.00 46.59
CA ASN A 645 -45.18 -3.20 45.47
C ASN A 645 -45.96 -3.16 44.14
N GLY A 646 -45.44 -2.41 43.16
CA GLY A 646 -46.11 -2.19 41.88
C GLY A 646 -47.14 -1.05 41.86
N ALA A 647 -47.41 -0.35 42.97
CA ALA A 647 -48.36 0.77 43.04
C ALA A 647 -47.92 2.05 42.28
N GLY A 648 -46.76 2.05 41.61
CA GLY A 648 -46.30 3.21 40.84
C GLY A 648 -45.38 4.20 41.56
N LYS A 649 -45.04 3.98 42.84
CA LYS A 649 -44.18 4.87 43.66
C LYS A 649 -42.90 5.34 42.97
N THR A 650 -42.06 4.37 42.58
CA THR A 650 -40.79 4.64 41.90
C THR A 650 -41.01 5.31 40.54
N THR A 651 -42.11 4.99 39.85
CA THR A 651 -42.48 5.62 38.59
C THR A 651 -42.82 7.09 38.78
N THR A 652 -43.62 7.43 39.80
CA THR A 652 -43.94 8.82 40.16
C THR A 652 -42.67 9.61 40.48
N MET A 653 -41.80 9.06 41.34
CA MET A 653 -40.55 9.74 41.71
C MET A 653 -39.60 9.93 40.51
N SER A 654 -39.54 8.93 39.61
CA SER A 654 -38.75 9.02 38.37
C SER A 654 -39.29 10.07 37.40
N ILE A 655 -40.60 10.38 37.45
CA ILE A 655 -41.20 11.45 36.64
C ILE A 655 -40.89 12.82 37.24
N LEU A 656 -41.03 12.97 38.56
CA LEU A 656 -40.70 14.23 39.26
C LEU A 656 -39.23 14.61 39.11
N THR A 657 -38.34 13.63 39.07
CA THR A 657 -36.89 13.82 38.88
C THR A 657 -36.48 13.93 37.42
N GLY A 658 -37.45 13.80 36.49
CA GLY A 658 -37.23 13.93 35.05
C GLY A 658 -36.41 12.82 34.42
N ILE A 659 -36.31 11.64 35.06
CA ILE A 659 -35.76 10.42 34.44
C ILE A 659 -36.72 9.90 33.37
N TYR A 660 -38.02 9.91 33.66
CA TYR A 660 -39.07 9.56 32.71
C TYR A 660 -40.04 10.73 32.48
N PRO A 661 -40.49 10.99 31.25
CA PRO A 661 -41.56 11.93 30.99
C PRO A 661 -42.91 11.32 31.35
N ALA A 662 -43.86 12.15 31.78
CA ALA A 662 -45.25 11.75 31.94
C ALA A 662 -45.89 11.36 30.59
N THR A 663 -46.85 10.44 30.59
CA THR A 663 -47.68 10.17 29.39
C THR A 663 -48.76 11.24 29.24
N SER A 664 -49.41 11.61 30.34
CA SER A 664 -50.36 12.72 30.45
C SER A 664 -50.34 13.29 31.87
N GLY A 665 -50.95 14.47 32.07
CA GLY A 665 -50.82 15.23 33.31
C GLY A 665 -49.52 16.03 33.40
N ASP A 666 -49.39 16.82 34.45
CA ASP A 666 -48.23 17.67 34.73
C ASP A 666 -47.85 17.68 36.20
N ALA A 667 -46.63 18.11 36.49
CA ALA A 667 -46.18 18.39 37.85
C ALA A 667 -45.40 19.70 37.89
N TYR A 668 -45.44 20.35 39.04
CA TYR A 668 -44.85 21.65 39.28
C TYR A 668 -43.97 21.55 40.53
N ILE A 669 -42.72 21.97 40.44
CA ILE A 669 -41.75 21.97 41.54
C ILE A 669 -41.30 23.41 41.74
N CYS A 670 -41.57 23.99 42.92
CA CYS A 670 -41.33 25.40 43.24
C CYS A 670 -41.90 26.34 42.16
N GLY A 671 -43.14 26.09 41.74
CA GLY A 671 -43.83 26.84 40.68
C GLY A 671 -43.38 26.53 39.24
N ARG A 672 -42.32 25.74 39.02
CA ARG A 672 -41.80 25.43 37.68
C ARG A 672 -42.37 24.12 37.14
N ASN A 673 -42.82 24.12 35.88
CA ASN A 673 -43.38 22.94 35.23
C ASN A 673 -42.28 21.96 34.79
N ILE A 674 -42.41 20.67 35.13
CA ILE A 674 -41.42 19.63 34.81
C ILE A 674 -41.23 19.37 33.31
N LYS A 675 -42.19 19.68 32.43
CA LYS A 675 -42.06 19.48 30.99
C LYS A 675 -41.26 20.59 30.30
N THR A 676 -41.41 21.82 30.77
CA THR A 676 -40.81 23.01 30.14
C THR A 676 -39.50 23.42 30.79
N GLU A 677 -39.37 23.29 32.11
CA GLU A 677 -38.30 23.88 32.91
C GLU A 677 -37.45 22.86 33.68
N MET A 678 -37.45 21.59 33.27
CA MET A 678 -36.66 20.54 33.93
C MET A 678 -35.18 20.89 34.17
N PRO A 679 -34.45 21.52 33.23
CA PRO A 679 -33.05 21.89 33.47
C PRO A 679 -32.87 22.87 34.65
N ALA A 680 -33.78 23.83 34.82
CA ALA A 680 -33.76 24.75 35.94
C ALA A 680 -34.11 24.03 37.24
N ILE A 681 -35.14 23.18 37.24
CA ILE A 681 -35.55 22.37 38.39
C ILE A 681 -34.39 21.47 38.89
N ARG A 682 -33.63 20.88 37.97
CA ARG A 682 -32.49 20.02 38.30
C ARG A 682 -31.35 20.72 39.03
N THR A 683 -31.26 22.05 39.03
CA THR A 683 -30.20 22.76 39.76
C THR A 683 -30.39 22.62 41.27
N PHE A 684 -31.61 22.84 41.77
CA PHE A 684 -31.94 22.80 43.19
C PHE A 684 -32.58 21.49 43.66
N LEU A 685 -33.01 20.59 42.77
CA LEU A 685 -33.55 19.27 43.13
C LEU A 685 -32.44 18.23 43.34
N GLY A 686 -32.42 17.58 44.51
CA GLY A 686 -31.56 16.43 44.81
C GLY A 686 -32.28 15.09 44.60
N LEU A 687 -31.57 14.06 44.12
CA LEU A 687 -32.09 12.69 44.01
C LEU A 687 -31.10 11.70 44.64
N CYS A 688 -31.59 10.91 45.60
CA CYS A 688 -30.89 9.72 46.10
C CYS A 688 -31.56 8.47 45.51
N PRO A 689 -30.92 7.79 44.54
CA PRO A 689 -31.48 6.60 43.89
C PRO A 689 -31.37 5.36 44.78
N GLN A 690 -32.14 4.32 44.45
CA GLN A 690 -32.15 3.04 45.19
C GLN A 690 -30.83 2.26 45.07
N HIS A 691 -30.11 2.43 43.96
CA HIS A 691 -28.79 1.83 43.78
C HIS A 691 -27.72 2.88 44.07
N ASN A 692 -26.67 2.48 44.78
CA ASN A 692 -25.54 3.34 45.08
C ASN A 692 -24.79 3.68 43.79
N ILE A 693 -24.74 4.97 43.45
CA ILE A 693 -24.05 5.46 42.24
C ILE A 693 -22.67 5.95 42.64
N LEU A 694 -21.82 4.97 42.92
CA LEU A 694 -20.44 5.18 43.33
C LEU A 694 -19.53 4.91 42.13
N TYR A 695 -18.55 5.79 41.93
CA TYR A 695 -17.39 5.48 41.09
C TYR A 695 -16.40 4.65 41.91
N ASP A 696 -16.11 3.42 41.50
CA ASP A 696 -15.26 2.50 42.27
C ASP A 696 -13.82 3.00 42.50
N ARG A 697 -13.36 3.99 41.71
CA ARG A 697 -11.98 4.49 41.73
C ARG A 697 -11.79 5.85 42.41
N MET A 698 -12.86 6.52 42.81
CA MET A 698 -12.77 7.82 43.48
C MET A 698 -12.91 7.65 44.99
N THR A 699 -12.17 8.46 45.74
CA THR A 699 -12.30 8.54 47.20
C THR A 699 -13.59 9.23 47.61
N VAL A 700 -14.01 9.06 48.87
CA VAL A 700 -15.23 9.71 49.40
C VAL A 700 -15.18 11.23 49.23
N LYS A 701 -14.01 11.84 49.47
CA LYS A 701 -13.82 13.30 49.32
C LYS A 701 -13.99 13.74 47.86
N GLU A 702 -13.42 13.00 46.92
CA GLU A 702 -13.52 13.28 45.48
C GLU A 702 -14.95 13.13 44.98
N HIS A 703 -15.71 12.14 45.45
CA HIS A 703 -17.14 12.01 45.12
C HIS A 703 -17.95 13.22 45.56
N LEU A 704 -17.75 13.67 46.80
CA LEU A 704 -18.46 14.83 47.34
C LEU A 704 -18.09 16.09 46.54
N TYR A 705 -16.81 16.28 46.23
CA TYR A 705 -16.36 17.39 45.41
C TYR A 705 -16.89 17.33 43.98
N PHE A 706 -16.92 16.15 43.35
CA PHE A 706 -17.42 15.95 41.99
C PHE A 706 -18.91 16.30 41.88
N TYR A 707 -19.74 15.73 42.76
CA TYR A 707 -21.18 16.00 42.74
C TYR A 707 -21.52 17.42 43.23
N GLY A 708 -20.77 17.95 44.19
CA GLY A 708 -20.87 19.35 44.63
C GLY A 708 -20.56 20.32 43.48
N SER A 709 -19.47 20.09 42.76
CA SER A 709 -19.06 20.92 41.61
C SER A 709 -20.06 20.89 40.47
N ILE A 710 -20.66 19.73 40.15
CA ILE A 710 -21.73 19.63 39.14
C ILE A 710 -22.96 20.44 39.54
N LYS A 711 -23.25 20.51 40.84
CA LYS A 711 -24.37 21.26 41.41
C LYS A 711 -24.04 22.73 41.68
N GLY A 712 -22.77 23.14 41.60
CA GLY A 712 -22.30 24.49 41.92
C GLY A 712 -22.28 24.80 43.42
N LEU A 713 -22.04 23.79 44.27
CA LEU A 713 -21.95 23.88 45.74
C LEU A 713 -20.53 24.17 46.24
#